data_AF-A0A6P7F1I6-F1
#
_entry.id   AF-A0A6P7F1I6-F1
#
_cell.length_a   1.000
_cell.length_b   1.000
_cell.length_c   1.000
_cell.angle_alpha   90.00
_cell.angle_beta   90.00
_cell.angle_gamma   90.00
#
_symmetry.space_group_name_H-M   'P 1'
#
loop_
_entity.id
_entity.type
_entity.pdbx_description
1 polymer ?
#
loop_
_entity_poly.entity_id
_entity_poly.type
_entity_poly.pdbx_seq_one_letter_code
_entity_poly.pdbx_strand_id
1 'polypeptide(L)'
;MEEESEAEEKNKKYTIIVSGLVIHFLLLLAVFDVYFASPLDNGMSPIRSTSNPPAKRLVLFVADGLRAEAIFGEGKEELIPFLADKLKNVGSWGVAHTRVPTESRPGHVAMLAGIYEDPSAILKGWKSNPVNFDSVINQSTNAWAWGSPDIVKIFNKDNLSKIHISSYDAQIEDFGKQDTGILDTWVFQKVHNFLTNEVKSCTQDCDQYFKNGNTFFLHLLGIDTAGHGYKPHSKEYKDNIRLVDRNIAVITELFNNLYQDGLTAFVFTADHGMTDWGSHGAGTDHETQVPVITWGAGIAKNHKRQDINQIDLAPMLASLIGIHIPINSLGILPVNYINTSQENKAQMMKSNVLELLEIYNRKRLRTKNGALFYIPFKHDEFINEKLNKLEILNAKSQTDYLISECQNLIEVLISGVNYYHNYYQYPVLLTVSLGFILWVIFLCLSVFGIKRRKVTNKSLDLIIFLLVIGTTFLCAKSQFSFTYYLYFNFPILVFFLLLKDREFYKFPLQVTYPNIVQVVYYIIGIELMVYGFYNRLSFSVIMILIASWINISKSLRISSSSAEKTTWVVCSIILAIFPCLPVMRTSFNLPIYIAGYVGYLLIFLKIYFYDLKRYNQLSSLQLHYRIYLLQFFFLQIAAVYVLLIEFEYIPSDSVLKGVSWVIFIVPILVIPLTDKYVALRLVATVFGFAPFYLMVSPNYEVLFSVFYILLLYTWLLIESKTFKYESSHKLIYFMRFEHYKSESFVNTDDFRRAFLFVVFIFVGFFGTGNIASMNSFDPMWVRAFLTVFSPFKMMGLILLKFIVPFIFTCSIFRAINEVGKQNVMNIFCIILIFSDLMVLQFLYLITNVGSWLDIGTSLSHFIIMDSFVTMLLLLYGFAYWLMSIKY
;
A
#
# COMPACT_ATOMS: atom_id res chain seq x y z
N MET A 1 24.37 31.11 -33.77
CA MET A 1 23.46 30.09 -34.33
C MET A 1 23.69 28.70 -33.70
N GLU A 2 24.90 28.12 -33.72
CA GLU A 2 25.15 26.81 -33.06
C GLU A 2 25.04 26.87 -31.52
N GLU A 3 25.63 27.87 -30.86
CA GLU A 3 25.50 28.04 -29.40
C GLU A 3 24.05 28.31 -28.95
N GLU A 4 23.29 29.02 -29.79
CA GLU A 4 21.89 29.36 -29.55
C GLU A 4 20.98 28.12 -29.69
N SER A 5 21.31 27.23 -30.64
CA SER A 5 20.67 25.93 -30.83
C SER A 5 20.98 24.96 -29.68
N GLU A 6 22.21 24.94 -29.17
CA GLU A 6 22.58 24.09 -28.02
C GLU A 6 21.93 24.54 -26.72
N ALA A 7 21.87 25.86 -26.48
CA ALA A 7 21.16 26.42 -25.32
C ALA A 7 19.65 26.12 -25.38
N GLU A 8 19.05 26.18 -26.57
CA GLU A 8 17.63 25.87 -26.76
C GLU A 8 17.33 24.37 -26.57
N GLU A 9 18.19 23.48 -27.05
CA GLU A 9 18.06 22.04 -26.83
C GLU A 9 18.22 21.69 -25.35
N LYS A 10 19.22 22.27 -24.68
CA LYS A 10 19.45 22.10 -23.24
C LYS A 10 18.24 22.57 -22.42
N ASN A 11 17.69 23.74 -22.73
CA ASN A 11 16.47 24.26 -22.07
C ASN A 11 15.25 23.35 -22.30
N LYS A 12 15.10 22.74 -23.48
CA LYS A 12 14.03 21.76 -23.75
C LYS A 12 14.17 20.53 -22.85
N LYS A 13 15.38 20.01 -22.66
CA LYS A 13 15.65 18.84 -21.80
C LYS A 13 15.30 19.12 -20.34
N TYR A 14 15.75 20.24 -19.81
CA TYR A 14 15.42 20.65 -18.44
C TYR A 14 13.92 20.85 -18.24
N THR A 15 13.24 21.47 -19.22
CA THR A 15 11.79 21.68 -19.14
C THR A 15 11.03 20.35 -19.04
N ILE A 16 11.36 19.36 -19.89
CA ILE A 16 10.66 18.07 -19.88
C ILE A 16 10.90 17.33 -18.55
N ILE A 17 12.16 17.29 -18.08
CA ILE A 17 12.49 16.57 -16.83
C ILE A 17 11.81 17.24 -15.64
N VAL A 18 11.95 18.56 -15.48
CA VAL A 18 11.36 19.29 -14.34
C VAL A 18 9.83 19.23 -14.38
N SER A 19 9.21 19.46 -15.53
CA SER A 19 7.76 19.34 -15.66
C SER A 19 7.27 17.93 -15.37
N GLY A 20 7.98 16.89 -15.86
CA GLY A 20 7.66 15.50 -15.56
C GLY A 20 7.67 15.23 -14.06
N LEU A 21 8.72 15.64 -13.34
CA LEU A 21 8.81 15.49 -11.88
C LEU A 21 7.68 16.21 -11.14
N VAL A 22 7.38 17.45 -11.52
CA VAL A 22 6.31 18.25 -10.90
C VAL A 22 4.94 17.61 -11.13
N ILE A 23 4.69 17.06 -12.32
CA ILE A 23 3.41 16.44 -12.68
C ILE A 23 3.19 15.16 -11.89
N HIS A 24 4.18 14.27 -11.80
CA HIS A 24 4.07 13.03 -11.02
C HIS A 24 3.89 13.34 -9.53
N PHE A 25 4.61 14.34 -8.99
CA PHE A 25 4.38 14.79 -7.61
C PHE A 25 2.96 15.34 -7.41
N LEU A 26 2.40 16.07 -8.38
CA LEU A 26 1.02 16.54 -8.33
C LEU A 26 0.02 15.37 -8.37
N LEU A 27 0.27 14.32 -9.15
CA LEU A 27 -0.55 13.11 -9.14
C LEU A 27 -0.53 12.40 -7.79
N LEU A 28 0.65 12.27 -7.18
CA LEU A 28 0.81 11.69 -5.85
C LEU A 28 -0.01 12.45 -4.80
N LEU A 29 -0.04 13.78 -4.85
CA LEU A 29 -0.89 14.60 -3.99
C LEU A 29 -2.38 14.40 -4.31
N ALA A 30 -2.74 14.41 -5.59
CA ALA A 30 -4.12 14.29 -6.04
C ALA A 30 -4.79 13.00 -5.56
N VAL A 31 -4.05 11.88 -5.51
CA VAL A 31 -4.59 10.60 -5.05
C VAL A 31 -5.13 10.67 -3.62
N PHE A 32 -4.46 11.39 -2.71
CA PHE A 32 -4.93 11.53 -1.34
C PHE A 32 -6.22 12.36 -1.24
N ASP A 33 -6.31 13.46 -1.99
CA ASP A 33 -7.53 14.29 -2.00
C ASP A 33 -8.70 13.63 -2.75
N VAL A 34 -8.42 12.77 -3.74
CA VAL A 34 -9.45 12.04 -4.51
C VAL A 34 -9.98 10.84 -3.73
N TYR A 35 -9.12 10.03 -3.13
CA TYR A 35 -9.52 8.72 -2.56
C TYR A 35 -9.50 8.65 -1.03
N PHE A 36 -8.76 9.53 -0.36
CA PHE A 36 -8.42 9.41 1.07
C PHE A 36 -8.80 10.64 1.89
N ALA A 37 -9.85 11.36 1.48
CA ALA A 37 -10.41 12.45 2.26
C ALA A 37 -10.93 11.94 3.62
N SER A 38 -10.75 12.75 4.67
CA SER A 38 -11.20 12.39 6.02
C SER A 38 -12.74 12.26 6.07
N PRO A 39 -13.28 11.19 6.67
CA PRO A 39 -14.72 11.03 6.85
C PRO A 39 -15.27 11.92 7.97
N LEU A 40 -14.42 12.44 8.86
CA LEU A 40 -14.83 13.15 10.07
C LEU A 40 -15.21 14.60 9.79
N ASP A 41 -16.30 15.03 10.42
CA ASP A 41 -16.74 16.42 10.43
C ASP A 41 -16.88 16.95 11.86
N ASN A 42 -16.84 18.29 11.98
CA ASN A 42 -16.94 19.02 13.24
C ASN A 42 -18.15 19.97 13.22
N GLY A 43 -18.65 20.30 14.41
CA GLY A 43 -19.71 21.30 14.60
C GLY A 43 -21.15 20.78 14.44
N MET A 44 -21.35 19.47 14.65
CA MET A 44 -22.66 18.85 14.78
C MET A 44 -23.14 18.89 16.23
N SER A 45 -24.45 18.79 16.42
CA SER A 45 -25.04 18.76 17.76
C SER A 45 -25.10 17.32 18.29
N PRO A 46 -24.61 17.02 19.51
CA PRO A 46 -24.67 15.67 20.07
C PRO A 46 -26.12 15.18 20.24
N ILE A 47 -26.43 13.96 19.79
CA ILE A 47 -27.76 13.37 19.96
C ILE A 47 -27.76 12.36 21.10
N ARG A 48 -28.63 12.57 22.09
CA ARG A 48 -28.81 11.64 23.22
C ARG A 48 -29.54 10.38 22.74
N SER A 49 -29.03 9.20 23.09
CA SER A 49 -29.60 7.92 22.63
C SER A 49 -31.01 7.65 23.17
N THR A 50 -31.22 7.88 24.46
CA THR A 50 -32.54 7.79 25.12
C THR A 50 -32.53 8.54 26.47
N SER A 51 -33.70 9.00 26.90
CA SER A 51 -33.93 9.51 28.25
C SER A 51 -34.21 8.40 29.28
N ASN A 52 -34.59 7.20 28.83
CA ASN A 52 -34.99 6.08 29.66
C ASN A 52 -34.08 4.86 29.42
N PRO A 53 -32.77 4.93 29.74
CA PRO A 53 -31.88 3.82 29.48
C PRO A 53 -32.23 2.59 30.31
N PRO A 54 -32.13 1.38 29.74
CA PRO A 54 -32.42 0.15 30.46
C PRO A 54 -31.31 -0.26 31.44
N ALA A 55 -30.11 0.32 31.34
CA ALA A 55 -29.00 0.13 32.27
C ALA A 55 -28.49 1.47 32.83
N LYS A 56 -27.92 1.45 34.03
CA LYS A 56 -27.22 2.60 34.62
C LYS A 56 -25.74 2.61 34.29
N ARG A 57 -25.15 1.44 34.06
CA ARG A 57 -23.72 1.27 33.82
C ARG A 57 -23.43 0.16 32.82
N LEU A 58 -22.32 0.34 32.10
CA LEU A 58 -21.84 -0.55 31.06
C LEU A 58 -20.47 -1.11 31.45
N VAL A 59 -20.30 -2.42 31.36
CA VAL A 59 -19.01 -3.10 31.47
C VAL A 59 -18.68 -3.73 30.12
N LEU A 60 -17.61 -3.26 29.50
CA LEU A 60 -17.13 -3.69 28.19
C LEU A 60 -15.81 -4.43 28.34
N PHE A 61 -15.81 -5.71 27.98
CA PHE A 61 -14.62 -6.55 27.87
C PHE A 61 -14.24 -6.68 26.40
N VAL A 62 -13.00 -6.32 26.05
CA VAL A 62 -12.47 -6.51 24.70
C VAL A 62 -11.26 -7.43 24.78
N ALA A 63 -11.41 -8.64 24.24
CA ALA A 63 -10.38 -9.66 24.13
C ALA A 63 -9.63 -9.49 22.81
N ASP A 64 -8.50 -8.78 22.84
CA ASP A 64 -7.71 -8.45 21.65
C ASP A 64 -7.28 -9.73 20.89
N GLY A 65 -7.37 -9.71 19.57
CA GLY A 65 -6.97 -10.81 18.69
C GLY A 65 -7.86 -12.07 18.73
N LEU A 66 -9.00 -12.05 19.44
CA LEU A 66 -9.89 -13.20 19.58
C LEU A 66 -10.80 -13.39 18.35
N ARG A 67 -10.45 -14.35 17.50
CA ARG A 67 -11.28 -14.78 16.36
C ARG A 67 -12.56 -15.50 16.78
N ALA A 68 -13.68 -15.25 16.08
CA ALA A 68 -15.00 -15.82 16.36
C ALA A 68 -15.04 -17.35 16.35
N GLU A 69 -14.29 -17.99 15.45
CA GLU A 69 -14.15 -19.45 15.36
C GLU A 69 -13.67 -20.10 16.67
N ALA A 70 -12.83 -19.38 17.45
CA ALA A 70 -12.33 -19.90 18.72
C ALA A 70 -13.41 -20.04 19.79
N ILE A 71 -14.55 -19.34 19.62
CA ILE A 71 -15.70 -19.32 20.53
C ILE A 71 -16.85 -20.16 19.97
N PHE A 72 -17.19 -19.97 18.69
CA PHE A 72 -18.38 -20.57 18.06
C PHE A 72 -18.09 -21.85 17.26
N GLY A 73 -16.82 -22.27 17.17
CA GLY A 73 -16.45 -23.52 16.51
C GLY A 73 -16.97 -24.77 17.24
N GLU A 74 -17.07 -25.89 16.53
CA GLU A 74 -17.50 -27.16 17.12
C GLU A 74 -16.57 -27.59 18.27
N GLY A 75 -17.17 -28.03 19.39
CA GLY A 75 -16.45 -28.48 20.58
C GLY A 75 -15.73 -27.39 21.38
N LYS A 76 -15.92 -26.10 21.05
CA LYS A 76 -15.25 -24.97 21.74
C LYS A 76 -15.95 -24.53 23.02
N GLU A 77 -17.17 -24.98 23.28
CA GLU A 77 -17.94 -24.61 24.47
C GLU A 77 -17.20 -24.92 25.79
N GLU A 78 -16.36 -25.96 25.81
CA GLU A 78 -15.54 -26.34 26.97
C GLU A 78 -14.43 -25.31 27.29
N LEU A 79 -14.04 -24.46 26.33
CA LEU A 79 -13.05 -23.40 26.53
C LEU A 79 -13.62 -22.21 27.30
N ILE A 80 -14.94 -22.01 27.22
CA ILE A 80 -15.62 -20.80 27.68
C ILE A 80 -16.93 -21.12 28.43
N PRO A 81 -16.88 -21.93 29.50
CA PRO A 81 -18.09 -22.38 30.19
C PRO A 81 -18.99 -21.22 30.69
N PHE A 82 -18.41 -20.10 31.14
CA PHE A 82 -19.21 -18.97 31.60
C PHE A 82 -19.89 -18.25 30.44
N LEU A 83 -19.15 -17.90 29.38
CA LEU A 83 -19.74 -17.25 28.21
C LEU A 83 -20.73 -18.18 27.50
N ALA A 84 -20.45 -19.48 27.42
CA ALA A 84 -21.38 -20.48 26.87
C ALA A 84 -22.70 -20.55 27.63
N ASP A 85 -22.69 -20.43 28.97
CA ASP A 85 -23.90 -20.27 29.77
C ASP A 85 -24.67 -19.00 29.36
N LYS A 86 -23.98 -17.87 29.18
CA LYS A 86 -24.63 -16.62 28.73
C LYS A 86 -25.26 -16.75 27.35
N LEU A 87 -24.55 -17.37 26.41
CA LEU A 87 -25.04 -17.66 25.05
C LEU A 87 -26.34 -18.47 25.06
N LYS A 88 -26.42 -19.51 25.90
CA LYS A 88 -27.55 -20.46 25.94
C LYS A 88 -28.75 -19.92 26.72
N ASN A 89 -28.50 -19.25 27.84
CA ASN A 89 -29.53 -19.07 28.87
C ASN A 89 -30.08 -17.65 29.01
N VAL A 90 -29.27 -16.61 28.79
CA VAL A 90 -29.66 -15.24 29.23
C VAL A 90 -29.30 -14.11 28.26
N GLY A 91 -28.35 -14.30 27.35
CA GLY A 91 -27.78 -13.24 26.53
C GLY A 91 -28.28 -13.17 25.08
N SER A 92 -27.70 -12.21 24.34
CA SER A 92 -27.75 -12.12 22.88
C SER A 92 -26.33 -12.18 22.33
N TRP A 93 -26.17 -12.79 21.16
CA TRP A 93 -24.85 -13.08 20.61
C TRP A 93 -24.83 -13.19 19.08
N GLY A 94 -23.64 -13.02 18.52
CA GLY A 94 -23.34 -13.27 17.13
C GLY A 94 -21.90 -12.94 16.77
N VAL A 95 -21.66 -12.70 15.48
CA VAL A 95 -20.38 -12.22 14.96
C VAL A 95 -20.49 -10.73 14.68
N ALA A 96 -19.53 -9.98 15.20
CA ALA A 96 -19.28 -8.62 14.76
C ALA A 96 -18.27 -8.68 13.61
N HIS A 97 -18.67 -8.14 12.46
CA HIS A 97 -17.82 -8.07 11.27
C HIS A 97 -16.94 -6.82 11.36
N THR A 98 -15.63 -7.02 11.58
CA THR A 98 -14.64 -5.93 11.56
C THR A 98 -14.16 -5.66 10.13
N ARG A 99 -13.51 -4.51 9.94
CA ARG A 99 -12.83 -4.13 8.71
C ARG A 99 -11.35 -3.92 9.00
N VAL A 100 -10.53 -4.81 8.47
CA VAL A 100 -9.27 -4.52 7.77
C VAL A 100 -8.88 -3.04 7.69
N PRO A 101 -7.73 -2.58 8.30
CA PRO A 101 -6.72 -3.49 8.76
C PRO A 101 -7.23 -3.98 10.10
N THR A 102 -7.14 -5.28 10.26
CA THR A 102 -7.53 -5.99 11.47
C THR A 102 -6.40 -5.77 12.46
N GLU A 103 -6.24 -4.51 12.86
CA GLU A 103 -5.24 -3.97 13.78
C GLU A 103 -5.98 -3.43 15.01
N SER A 104 -5.35 -3.53 16.17
CA SER A 104 -6.06 -3.32 17.42
C SER A 104 -6.69 -1.93 17.51
N ARG A 105 -5.92 -0.87 17.18
CA ARG A 105 -6.41 0.51 17.25
C ARG A 105 -7.63 0.78 16.33
N PRO A 106 -7.58 0.51 15.00
CA PRO A 106 -8.75 0.64 14.13
C PRO A 106 -9.99 -0.11 14.62
N GLY A 107 -9.85 -1.33 15.13
CA GLY A 107 -10.97 -2.11 15.65
C GLY A 107 -11.61 -1.46 16.88
N HIS A 108 -10.77 -0.95 17.79
CA HIS A 108 -11.20 -0.19 18.97
C HIS A 108 -11.92 1.12 18.63
N VAL A 109 -11.41 1.87 17.63
CA VAL A 109 -12.06 3.07 17.11
C VAL A 109 -13.44 2.70 16.51
N ALA A 110 -13.51 1.65 15.71
CA ALA A 110 -14.77 1.20 15.12
C ALA A 110 -15.84 0.90 16.18
N MET A 111 -15.52 0.08 17.17
CA MET A 111 -16.50 -0.34 18.19
C MET A 111 -16.93 0.78 19.14
N LEU A 112 -16.06 1.73 19.47
CA LEU A 112 -16.35 2.78 20.48
C LEU A 112 -16.77 4.12 19.85
N ALA A 113 -16.37 4.42 18.62
CA ALA A 113 -16.70 5.67 17.93
C ALA A 113 -17.74 5.50 16.81
N GLY A 114 -18.00 4.28 16.35
CA GLY A 114 -18.97 4.00 15.29
C GLY A 114 -18.50 4.46 13.91
N ILE A 115 -17.20 4.65 13.73
CA ILE A 115 -16.55 5.08 12.49
C ILE A 115 -15.45 4.10 12.11
N TYR A 116 -15.26 3.88 10.82
CA TYR A 116 -14.03 3.22 10.39
C TYR A 116 -12.86 4.21 10.46
N GLU A 117 -11.67 3.71 10.75
CA GLU A 117 -10.45 4.50 10.90
C GLU A 117 -10.22 5.44 9.69
N ASP A 118 -9.64 6.61 9.96
CA ASP A 118 -9.35 7.59 8.92
C ASP A 118 -8.26 7.06 7.96
N PRO A 119 -8.52 7.04 6.63
CA PRO A 119 -7.54 6.63 5.64
C PRO A 119 -6.17 7.28 5.75
N SER A 120 -6.12 8.55 6.15
CA SER A 120 -4.88 9.32 6.27
C SER A 120 -3.94 8.78 7.36
N ALA A 121 -4.42 7.92 8.27
CA ALA A 121 -3.59 7.24 9.25
C ALA A 121 -2.55 6.29 8.59
N ILE A 122 -2.70 5.95 7.31
CA ILE A 122 -1.67 5.25 6.52
C ILE A 122 -0.33 6.01 6.51
N LEU A 123 -0.36 7.34 6.50
CA LEU A 123 0.84 8.19 6.53
C LEU A 123 1.58 8.12 7.87
N LYS A 124 0.94 7.57 8.91
CA LYS A 124 1.51 7.33 10.23
C LYS A 124 1.75 5.84 10.51
N GLY A 125 1.65 5.00 9.47
CA GLY A 125 1.76 3.55 9.60
C GLY A 125 0.76 2.98 10.60
N TRP A 126 -0.41 3.61 10.72
CA TRP A 126 -1.48 3.24 11.65
C TRP A 126 -1.14 3.34 13.14
N LYS A 127 0.04 3.89 13.49
CA LYS A 127 0.49 4.06 14.89
C LYS A 127 -0.16 5.22 15.63
N SER A 128 -0.79 6.15 14.90
CA SER A 128 -1.44 7.30 15.50
C SER A 128 -2.61 7.77 14.66
N ASN A 129 -3.72 8.15 15.28
CA ASN A 129 -4.80 8.84 14.58
C ASN A 129 -4.39 10.30 14.31
N PRO A 130 -4.24 10.73 13.05
CA PRO A 130 -3.94 12.13 12.73
C PRO A 130 -5.10 13.07 13.08
N VAL A 131 -6.32 12.56 13.22
CA VAL A 131 -7.52 13.35 13.54
C VAL A 131 -8.08 12.91 14.90
N ASN A 132 -8.67 13.84 15.64
CA ASN A 132 -9.38 13.53 16.87
C ASN A 132 -10.79 13.02 16.54
N PHE A 133 -11.30 12.11 17.37
CA PHE A 133 -12.61 11.52 17.21
C PHE A 133 -13.31 11.44 18.58
N ASP A 134 -14.63 11.43 18.53
CA ASP A 134 -15.50 11.25 19.69
C ASP A 134 -15.83 9.77 19.87
N SER A 135 -16.14 9.33 21.09
CA SER A 135 -16.42 7.92 21.39
C SER A 135 -17.37 7.74 22.56
N VAL A 136 -17.85 6.52 22.76
CA VAL A 136 -18.65 6.12 23.93
C VAL A 136 -17.94 6.51 25.23
N ILE A 137 -16.61 6.33 25.31
CA ILE A 137 -15.79 6.72 26.47
C ILE A 137 -15.83 8.23 26.71
N ASN A 138 -15.78 9.03 25.64
CA ASN A 138 -15.88 10.49 25.72
C ASN A 138 -17.29 10.95 26.10
N GLN A 139 -18.32 10.22 25.71
CA GLN A 139 -19.73 10.55 26.00
C GLN A 139 -20.23 10.02 27.35
N SER A 140 -19.53 9.09 27.99
CA SER A 140 -19.84 8.60 29.34
C SER A 140 -19.88 9.71 30.38
N THR A 141 -20.66 9.50 31.45
CA THR A 141 -20.67 10.37 32.64
C THR A 141 -19.33 10.30 33.35
N ASN A 142 -18.86 9.08 33.60
CA ASN A 142 -17.49 8.77 33.99
C ASN A 142 -17.08 7.50 33.25
N ALA A 143 -15.80 7.38 32.91
CA ALA A 143 -15.24 6.19 32.29
C ALA A 143 -13.99 5.73 33.02
N TRP A 144 -13.88 4.43 33.30
CA TRP A 144 -12.66 3.80 33.79
C TRP A 144 -12.16 2.82 32.74
N ALA A 145 -10.93 2.98 32.30
CA ALA A 145 -10.31 2.17 31.25
C ALA A 145 -9.01 1.53 31.76
N TRP A 146 -8.90 0.21 31.59
CA TRP A 146 -7.75 -0.59 31.99
C TRP A 146 -7.20 -1.40 30.82
N GLY A 147 -5.88 -1.41 30.62
CA GLY A 147 -5.23 -2.27 29.63
C GLY A 147 -3.96 -1.68 29.02
N SER A 148 -3.73 -1.96 27.73
CA SER A 148 -2.50 -1.57 27.04
C SER A 148 -2.39 -0.04 26.91
N PRO A 149 -1.23 0.56 27.22
CA PRO A 149 -1.01 2.00 27.06
C PRO A 149 -1.27 2.50 25.64
N ASP A 150 -1.13 1.65 24.62
CA ASP A 150 -1.31 2.03 23.21
C ASP A 150 -2.79 2.11 22.80
N ILE A 151 -3.68 1.45 23.56
CA ILE A 151 -5.12 1.44 23.30
C ILE A 151 -5.86 2.40 24.23
N VAL A 152 -5.77 2.23 25.56
CA VAL A 152 -6.66 2.98 26.47
C VAL A 152 -6.40 4.49 26.44
N LYS A 153 -5.17 4.92 26.12
CA LYS A 153 -4.80 6.34 26.05
C LYS A 153 -5.39 7.08 24.86
N ILE A 154 -5.77 6.40 23.77
CA ILE A 154 -6.28 7.06 22.57
C ILE A 154 -7.63 7.75 22.81
N PHE A 155 -8.40 7.28 23.80
CA PHE A 155 -9.73 7.78 24.14
C PHE A 155 -9.71 9.01 25.07
N ASN A 156 -8.55 9.44 25.57
CA ASN A 156 -8.44 10.61 26.44
C ASN A 156 -7.33 11.57 26.01
N LYS A 157 -7.21 11.85 24.71
CA LYS A 157 -6.23 12.82 24.19
C LYS A 157 -6.39 14.23 24.80
N ASP A 158 -7.61 14.62 25.14
CA ASP A 158 -7.92 15.95 25.69
C ASP A 158 -7.78 16.03 27.22
N ASN A 159 -7.30 14.95 27.88
CA ASN A 159 -7.11 14.87 29.33
C ASN A 159 -8.38 15.26 30.15
N LEU A 160 -9.54 14.74 29.72
CA LEU A 160 -10.81 14.92 30.43
C LEU A 160 -10.75 14.24 31.81
N SER A 161 -11.07 14.99 32.87
CA SER A 161 -10.99 14.52 34.26
C SER A 161 -11.96 13.39 34.60
N LYS A 162 -13.03 13.23 33.81
CA LYS A 162 -14.03 12.16 33.95
C LYS A 162 -13.60 10.80 33.38
N ILE A 163 -12.44 10.75 32.70
CA ILE A 163 -11.89 9.54 32.10
C ILE A 163 -10.65 9.13 32.90
N HIS A 164 -10.75 8.00 33.58
CA HIS A 164 -9.71 7.46 34.44
C HIS A 164 -9.01 6.30 33.72
N ILE A 165 -7.72 6.45 33.45
CA ILE A 165 -6.94 5.45 32.70
C ILE A 165 -5.91 4.81 33.62
N SER A 166 -5.81 3.49 33.57
CA SER A 166 -4.76 2.72 34.22
C SER A 166 -4.17 1.72 33.23
N SER A 167 -2.87 1.83 32.94
CA SER A 167 -2.15 0.89 32.07
C SER A 167 -0.97 0.24 32.78
N TYR A 168 -0.60 -0.96 32.35
CA TYR A 168 0.69 -1.55 32.70
C TYR A 168 1.84 -0.86 31.94
N ASP A 169 3.09 -1.18 32.31
CA ASP A 169 4.27 -0.72 31.59
C ASP A 169 4.37 -1.44 30.23
N ALA A 170 4.63 -0.68 29.16
CA ALA A 170 4.78 -1.21 27.80
C ALA A 170 5.90 -2.26 27.70
N GLN A 171 6.90 -2.23 28.59
CA GLN A 171 7.98 -3.25 28.62
C GLN A 171 7.50 -4.66 29.01
N ILE A 172 6.27 -4.79 29.50
CA ILE A 172 5.66 -6.08 29.86
C ILE A 172 5.02 -6.76 28.63
N GLU A 173 4.75 -6.02 27.55
CA GLU A 173 4.23 -6.50 26.25
C GLU A 173 5.31 -7.24 25.41
N ASP A 174 6.16 -8.03 26.06
CA ASP A 174 7.21 -8.79 25.38
C ASP A 174 6.67 -10.15 24.92
N PHE A 175 6.46 -10.28 23.60
CA PHE A 175 5.96 -11.48 22.94
C PHE A 175 6.83 -12.74 23.16
N GLY A 176 8.07 -12.60 23.64
CA GLY A 176 8.99 -13.71 23.89
C GLY A 176 8.89 -14.34 25.29
N LYS A 177 8.07 -13.80 26.20
CA LYS A 177 7.92 -14.33 27.56
C LYS A 177 6.95 -15.52 27.62
N GLN A 178 7.17 -16.44 28.56
CA GLN A 178 6.46 -17.72 28.66
C GLN A 178 5.00 -17.62 29.15
N ASP A 179 4.56 -16.51 29.73
CA ASP A 179 3.19 -16.35 30.25
C ASP A 179 2.54 -15.06 29.74
N THR A 180 1.74 -15.19 28.68
CA THR A 180 1.00 -14.08 28.04
C THR A 180 -0.24 -13.65 28.84
N GLY A 181 -0.73 -14.50 29.75
CA GLY A 181 -1.93 -14.23 30.56
C GLY A 181 -1.70 -13.24 31.69
N ILE A 182 -0.45 -12.84 31.94
CA ILE A 182 -0.10 -11.85 32.96
C ILE A 182 -0.71 -10.47 32.67
N LEU A 183 -0.85 -10.11 31.38
CA LEU A 183 -1.44 -8.84 30.95
C LEU A 183 -2.92 -8.76 31.32
N ASP A 184 -3.68 -9.82 31.00
CA ASP A 184 -5.10 -9.91 31.32
C ASP A 184 -5.31 -10.03 32.83
N THR A 185 -4.47 -10.82 33.51
CA THR A 185 -4.48 -10.95 34.97
C THR A 185 -4.27 -9.61 35.66
N TRP A 186 -3.37 -8.76 35.15
CA TRP A 186 -3.15 -7.41 35.68
C TRP A 186 -4.42 -6.57 35.58
N VAL A 187 -5.12 -6.61 34.44
CA VAL A 187 -6.37 -5.86 34.22
C VAL A 187 -7.44 -6.32 35.19
N PHE A 188 -7.66 -7.64 35.29
CA PHE A 188 -8.65 -8.19 36.21
C PHE A 188 -8.34 -7.89 37.68
N GLN A 189 -7.07 -7.97 38.10
CA GLN A 189 -6.65 -7.62 39.45
C GLN A 189 -6.89 -6.13 39.75
N LYS A 190 -6.60 -5.24 38.78
CA LYS A 190 -6.86 -3.81 38.93
C LYS A 190 -8.34 -3.51 39.09
N VAL A 191 -9.20 -4.13 38.28
CA VAL A 191 -10.65 -3.96 38.39
C VAL A 191 -11.18 -4.56 39.69
N HIS A 192 -10.71 -5.75 40.08
CA HIS A 192 -11.07 -6.36 41.34
C HIS A 192 -10.74 -5.43 42.53
N ASN A 193 -9.50 -4.91 42.57
CA ASN A 193 -9.06 -4.00 43.63
C ASN A 193 -9.83 -2.68 43.60
N PHE A 194 -10.11 -2.12 42.43
CA PHE A 194 -10.94 -0.94 42.29
C PHE A 194 -12.34 -1.17 42.90
N LEU A 195 -13.02 -2.26 42.53
CA LEU A 195 -14.36 -2.55 43.05
C LEU A 195 -14.38 -2.82 44.56
N THR A 196 -13.39 -3.56 45.07
CA THR A 196 -13.37 -4.02 46.47
C THR A 196 -12.74 -3.03 47.45
N ASN A 197 -11.69 -2.32 47.03
CA ASN A 197 -10.88 -1.47 47.90
C ASN A 197 -11.09 0.02 47.64
N GLU A 198 -11.70 0.42 46.51
CA GLU A 198 -12.03 1.81 46.24
C GLU A 198 -13.55 2.03 46.28
N VAL A 199 -14.33 1.34 45.44
CA VAL A 199 -15.77 1.58 45.35
C VAL A 199 -16.52 1.10 46.59
N LYS A 200 -16.29 -0.15 47.01
CA LYS A 200 -17.01 -0.75 48.16
C LYS A 200 -16.64 -0.11 49.50
N SER A 201 -15.39 0.33 49.65
CA SER A 201 -14.87 0.98 50.86
C SER A 201 -15.05 2.50 50.85
N CYS A 202 -15.58 3.06 49.77
CA CYS A 202 -15.77 4.50 49.65
C CYS A 202 -16.77 4.98 50.72
N THR A 203 -16.34 5.91 51.56
CA THR A 203 -17.17 6.56 52.58
C THR A 203 -17.39 8.05 52.33
N GLN A 204 -16.65 8.65 51.38
CA GLN A 204 -16.68 10.08 51.07
C GLN A 204 -16.62 10.31 49.55
N ASP A 205 -17.47 11.18 49.03
CA ASP A 205 -17.54 11.57 47.60
C ASP A 205 -17.74 10.39 46.61
N CYS A 206 -18.54 9.40 47.02
CA CYS A 206 -18.75 8.15 46.28
C CYS A 206 -19.74 8.25 45.13
N ASP A 207 -20.49 9.35 45.03
CA ASP A 207 -21.60 9.52 44.09
C ASP A 207 -21.17 9.25 42.64
N GLN A 208 -19.93 9.59 42.29
CA GLN A 208 -19.39 9.35 40.95
C GLN A 208 -19.48 7.88 40.52
N TYR A 209 -19.34 6.91 41.43
CA TYR A 209 -19.36 5.48 41.13
C TYR A 209 -20.77 4.93 40.86
N PHE A 210 -21.80 5.64 41.31
CA PHE A 210 -23.20 5.22 41.24
C PHE A 210 -24.04 6.04 40.26
N LYS A 211 -23.46 7.05 39.61
CA LYS A 211 -24.11 7.84 38.56
C LYS A 211 -24.52 6.98 37.36
N ASN A 212 -25.63 7.36 36.73
CA ASN A 212 -26.07 6.78 35.46
C ASN A 212 -25.12 7.21 34.34
N GLY A 213 -24.90 6.36 33.34
CA GLY A 213 -24.01 6.64 32.21
C GLY A 213 -22.54 6.32 32.48
N ASN A 214 -22.24 5.55 33.54
CA ASN A 214 -20.88 5.11 33.85
C ASN A 214 -20.44 3.96 32.94
N THR A 215 -19.19 3.99 32.48
CA THR A 215 -18.60 2.97 31.61
C THR A 215 -17.31 2.41 32.18
N PHE A 216 -17.17 1.09 32.13
CA PHE A 216 -15.98 0.34 32.57
C PHE A 216 -15.44 -0.42 31.36
N PHE A 217 -14.26 -0.03 30.87
CA PHE A 217 -13.63 -0.60 29.69
C PHE A 217 -12.40 -1.41 30.07
N LEU A 218 -12.44 -2.71 29.82
CA LEU A 218 -11.35 -3.65 30.10
C LEU A 218 -10.78 -4.14 28.77
N HIS A 219 -9.58 -3.71 28.46
CA HIS A 219 -8.82 -4.14 27.29
C HIS A 219 -7.85 -5.27 27.66
N LEU A 220 -8.07 -6.45 27.07
CA LEU A 220 -7.40 -7.71 27.40
C LEU A 220 -6.50 -8.14 26.24
N LEU A 221 -5.19 -7.85 26.34
CA LEU A 221 -4.19 -8.04 25.27
C LEU A 221 -3.59 -9.46 25.20
N GLY A 222 -3.80 -10.29 26.24
CA GLY A 222 -3.07 -11.55 26.39
C GLY A 222 -3.38 -12.57 25.27
N ILE A 223 -4.60 -12.55 24.71
CA ILE A 223 -5.01 -13.48 23.64
C ILE A 223 -4.28 -13.16 22.34
N ASP A 224 -4.23 -11.89 21.93
CA ASP A 224 -3.45 -11.42 20.77
C ASP A 224 -1.96 -11.78 20.92
N THR A 225 -1.39 -11.47 22.10
CA THR A 225 0.01 -11.80 22.41
C THR A 225 0.28 -13.30 22.26
N ALA A 226 -0.62 -14.16 22.75
CA ALA A 226 -0.53 -15.61 22.58
C ALA A 226 -0.69 -16.03 21.11
N GLY A 227 -1.53 -15.34 20.35
CA GLY A 227 -1.75 -15.57 18.92
C GLY A 227 -0.51 -15.31 18.09
N HIS A 228 0.19 -14.20 18.31
CA HIS A 228 1.47 -13.89 17.66
C HIS A 228 2.57 -14.89 18.04
N GLY A 229 2.75 -15.11 19.35
CA GLY A 229 3.85 -15.92 19.89
C GLY A 229 3.70 -17.41 19.63
N TYR A 230 2.50 -17.96 19.85
CA TYR A 230 2.26 -19.41 19.89
C TYR A 230 1.25 -19.92 18.85
N LYS A 231 0.54 -19.03 18.17
CA LYS A 231 -0.47 -19.31 17.13
C LYS A 231 -1.84 -19.74 17.70
N PRO A 232 -2.97 -19.46 17.00
CA PRO A 232 -4.32 -19.66 17.56
C PRO A 232 -4.73 -21.10 17.91
N HIS A 233 -4.03 -22.11 17.38
CA HIS A 233 -4.31 -23.52 17.68
C HIS A 233 -3.55 -24.07 18.90
N SER A 234 -2.62 -23.29 19.44
CA SER A 234 -1.74 -23.67 20.56
C SER A 234 -2.49 -23.89 21.87
N LYS A 235 -1.77 -24.46 22.84
CA LYS A 235 -2.29 -24.63 24.21
C LYS A 235 -2.36 -23.28 24.91
N GLU A 236 -1.35 -22.46 24.74
CA GLU A 236 -1.16 -21.14 25.33
C GLU A 236 -2.33 -20.20 24.96
N TYR A 237 -2.68 -20.14 23.68
CA TYR A 237 -3.83 -19.35 23.20
C TYR A 237 -5.16 -19.82 23.84
N LYS A 238 -5.39 -21.14 23.91
CA LYS A 238 -6.60 -21.73 24.51
C LYS A 238 -6.66 -21.55 26.02
N ASP A 239 -5.53 -21.69 26.71
CA ASP A 239 -5.42 -21.47 28.15
C ASP A 239 -5.66 -20.00 28.50
N ASN A 240 -5.23 -19.07 27.65
CA ASN A 240 -5.53 -17.65 27.82
C ASN A 240 -7.03 -17.34 27.64
N ILE A 241 -7.70 -17.97 26.67
CA ILE A 241 -9.17 -17.88 26.53
C ILE A 241 -9.87 -18.37 27.80
N ARG A 242 -9.44 -19.51 28.37
CA ARG A 242 -10.01 -20.04 29.62
C ARG A 242 -9.77 -19.10 30.81
N LEU A 243 -8.60 -18.47 30.87
CA LEU A 243 -8.26 -17.49 31.89
C LEU A 243 -9.22 -16.28 31.81
N VAL A 244 -9.43 -15.75 30.61
CA VAL A 244 -10.35 -14.63 30.36
C VAL A 244 -11.78 -15.00 30.75
N ASP A 245 -12.31 -16.15 30.30
CA ASP A 245 -13.68 -16.60 30.63
C ASP A 245 -13.91 -16.70 32.15
N ARG A 246 -12.99 -17.33 32.87
CA ARG A 246 -13.08 -17.47 34.34
C ARG A 246 -13.09 -16.13 35.06
N ASN A 247 -12.23 -15.20 34.65
CA ASN A 247 -12.14 -13.90 35.31
C ASN A 247 -13.32 -12.97 34.94
N ILE A 248 -13.87 -13.08 33.74
CA ILE A 248 -15.13 -12.39 33.38
C ILE A 248 -16.26 -12.84 34.31
N ALA A 249 -16.34 -14.13 34.66
CA ALA A 249 -17.32 -14.63 35.62
C ALA A 249 -17.19 -13.94 36.98
N VAL A 250 -15.96 -13.86 37.52
CA VAL A 250 -15.66 -13.21 38.81
C VAL A 250 -16.01 -11.73 38.78
N ILE A 251 -15.58 -10.98 37.75
CA ILE A 251 -15.89 -9.55 37.65
C ILE A 251 -17.40 -9.32 37.51
N THR A 252 -18.10 -10.14 36.72
CA THR A 252 -19.56 -10.05 36.58
C THR A 252 -20.26 -10.21 37.93
N GLU A 253 -19.86 -11.21 38.70
CA GLU A 253 -20.40 -11.46 40.03
C GLU A 253 -20.11 -10.29 40.98
N LEU A 254 -18.90 -9.72 40.96
CA LEU A 254 -18.54 -8.56 41.77
C LEU A 254 -19.40 -7.34 41.46
N PHE A 255 -19.63 -7.02 40.19
CA PHE A 255 -20.52 -5.93 39.80
C PHE A 255 -21.95 -6.17 40.30
N ASN A 256 -22.48 -7.38 40.15
CA ASN A 256 -23.82 -7.71 40.61
C ASN A 256 -23.94 -7.61 42.13
N ASN A 257 -22.95 -8.11 42.88
CA ASN A 257 -22.93 -8.09 44.34
C ASN A 257 -22.67 -6.70 44.92
N LEU A 258 -21.93 -5.84 44.22
CA LEU A 258 -21.63 -4.48 44.66
C LEU A 258 -22.83 -3.55 44.50
N TYR A 259 -23.49 -3.58 43.34
CA TYR A 259 -24.56 -2.63 43.02
C TYR A 259 -25.96 -3.13 43.37
N GLN A 260 -26.22 -4.44 43.28
CA GLN A 260 -27.48 -5.11 43.66
C GLN A 260 -28.78 -4.51 43.11
N ASP A 261 -28.71 -3.70 42.04
CA ASP A 261 -29.87 -3.07 41.43
C ASP A 261 -30.31 -3.75 40.12
N GLY A 262 -29.51 -4.69 39.61
CA GLY A 262 -29.77 -5.35 38.34
C GLY A 262 -29.68 -4.41 37.12
N LEU A 263 -29.03 -3.25 37.25
CA LEU A 263 -28.95 -2.20 36.21
C LEU A 263 -27.56 -2.09 35.56
N THR A 264 -26.83 -3.22 35.50
CA THR A 264 -25.54 -3.32 34.81
C THR A 264 -25.69 -4.11 33.51
N ALA A 265 -25.26 -3.52 32.40
CA ALA A 265 -25.13 -4.20 31.11
C ALA A 265 -23.68 -4.66 30.89
N PHE A 266 -23.51 -5.87 30.37
CA PHE A 266 -22.20 -6.46 30.08
C PHE A 266 -22.09 -6.79 28.60
N VAL A 267 -20.94 -6.46 28.01
CA VAL A 267 -20.62 -6.72 26.61
C VAL A 267 -19.21 -7.32 26.53
N PHE A 268 -19.09 -8.46 25.86
CA PHE A 268 -17.83 -9.11 25.53
C PHE A 268 -17.66 -9.15 24.02
N THR A 269 -16.53 -8.68 23.52
CA THR A 269 -16.21 -8.67 22.08
C THR A 269 -14.70 -8.75 21.86
N ALA A 270 -14.27 -8.75 20.61
CA ALA A 270 -12.91 -8.46 20.19
C ALA A 270 -12.86 -7.32 19.16
N ASP A 271 -11.67 -6.80 18.93
CA ASP A 271 -11.32 -5.79 17.93
C ASP A 271 -10.97 -6.42 16.57
N HIS A 272 -10.21 -7.51 16.57
CA HIS A 272 -9.98 -8.36 15.42
C HIS A 272 -9.74 -9.82 15.83
N GLY A 273 -9.66 -10.69 14.82
CA GLY A 273 -9.20 -12.06 14.99
C GLY A 273 -7.74 -12.24 14.57
N MET A 274 -7.37 -13.48 14.25
CA MET A 274 -5.99 -13.88 14.01
C MET A 274 -5.92 -15.02 12.99
N THR A 275 -5.03 -14.91 12.00
CA THR A 275 -4.76 -16.00 11.05
C THR A 275 -4.11 -17.20 11.72
N ASP A 276 -4.15 -18.37 11.07
CA ASP A 276 -3.48 -19.58 11.57
C ASP A 276 -1.95 -19.43 11.73
N TRP A 277 -1.34 -18.48 11.00
CA TRP A 277 0.08 -18.16 11.11
C TRP A 277 0.40 -17.16 12.22
N GLY A 278 -0.60 -16.74 13.03
CA GLY A 278 -0.42 -15.78 14.11
C GLY A 278 -0.01 -14.42 13.59
N SER A 279 -0.73 -13.96 12.57
CA SER A 279 -0.64 -12.61 12.00
C SER A 279 -2.06 -12.07 11.83
N HIS A 280 -2.19 -10.75 11.87
CA HIS A 280 -3.40 -10.02 11.52
C HIS A 280 -3.04 -8.78 10.67
N GLY A 281 -4.01 -7.92 10.35
CA GLY A 281 -3.88 -6.74 9.49
C GLY A 281 -4.50 -6.92 8.10
N ALA A 282 -4.88 -8.14 7.72
CA ALA A 282 -5.49 -8.52 6.45
C ALA A 282 -6.97 -8.94 6.61
N GLY A 283 -7.57 -9.37 5.49
CA GLY A 283 -9.01 -9.53 5.33
C GLY A 283 -9.55 -10.95 5.37
N THR A 284 -8.83 -11.90 5.97
CA THR A 284 -9.38 -13.26 6.09
C THR A 284 -10.57 -13.31 7.03
N ASP A 285 -11.44 -14.31 6.89
CA ASP A 285 -12.56 -14.51 7.83
C ASP A 285 -12.07 -14.70 9.27
N HIS A 286 -10.93 -15.37 9.46
CA HIS A 286 -10.32 -15.55 10.78
C HIS A 286 -9.87 -14.24 11.43
N GLU A 287 -9.60 -13.20 10.65
CA GLU A 287 -9.24 -11.87 11.14
C GLU A 287 -10.46 -10.95 11.27
N THR A 288 -11.42 -11.08 10.35
CA THR A 288 -12.54 -10.12 10.21
C THR A 288 -13.80 -10.52 10.96
N GLN A 289 -13.87 -11.74 11.49
CA GLN A 289 -15.00 -12.22 12.28
C GLN A 289 -14.60 -12.35 13.74
N VAL A 290 -15.21 -11.52 14.59
CA VAL A 290 -14.99 -11.51 16.05
C VAL A 290 -16.28 -11.82 16.80
N PRO A 291 -16.21 -12.43 18.00
CA PRO A 291 -17.41 -12.72 18.78
C PRO A 291 -18.02 -11.43 19.32
N VAL A 292 -19.34 -11.36 19.43
CA VAL A 292 -20.05 -10.40 20.28
C VAL A 292 -21.03 -11.17 21.17
N ILE A 293 -20.92 -10.99 22.48
CA ILE A 293 -21.74 -11.66 23.50
C ILE A 293 -22.18 -10.62 24.51
N THR A 294 -23.49 -10.53 24.77
CA THR A 294 -24.07 -9.50 25.64
C THR A 294 -25.01 -10.11 26.65
N TRP A 295 -25.05 -9.58 27.87
CA TRP A 295 -25.97 -10.01 28.93
C TRP A 295 -26.21 -8.91 29.97
N GLY A 296 -27.19 -9.13 30.86
CA GLY A 296 -27.52 -8.19 31.93
C GLY A 296 -28.64 -7.21 31.56
N ALA A 297 -28.62 -6.03 32.19
CA ALA A 297 -29.67 -5.03 32.08
C ALA A 297 -29.86 -4.57 30.63
N GLY A 298 -31.11 -4.58 30.16
CA GLY A 298 -31.44 -4.07 28.83
C GLY A 298 -31.02 -4.95 27.65
N ILE A 299 -30.54 -6.17 27.89
CA ILE A 299 -30.16 -7.11 26.82
C ILE A 299 -31.30 -8.08 26.53
N ALA A 300 -31.56 -8.30 25.24
CA ALA A 300 -32.53 -9.29 24.76
C ALA A 300 -31.97 -10.71 24.88
N LYS A 301 -32.85 -11.65 25.20
CA LYS A 301 -32.53 -13.07 25.15
C LYS A 301 -32.80 -13.59 23.75
N ASN A 302 -31.76 -13.98 23.02
CA ASN A 302 -31.87 -14.49 21.66
C ASN A 302 -31.36 -15.93 21.59
N HIS A 303 -32.20 -16.83 21.05
CA HIS A 303 -31.83 -18.23 20.83
C HIS A 303 -31.10 -18.46 19.49
N LYS A 304 -30.97 -17.42 18.67
CA LYS A 304 -30.35 -17.47 17.35
C LYS A 304 -29.28 -16.40 17.26
N ARG A 305 -28.17 -16.75 16.58
CA ARG A 305 -27.10 -15.84 16.17
C ARG A 305 -27.65 -14.56 15.52
N GLN A 306 -27.16 -13.40 15.95
CA GLN A 306 -27.49 -12.07 15.43
C GLN A 306 -26.20 -11.35 15.02
N ASP A 307 -25.86 -11.34 13.73
CA ASP A 307 -24.63 -10.70 13.28
C ASP A 307 -24.79 -9.18 13.13
N ILE A 308 -23.71 -8.46 13.37
CA ILE A 308 -23.65 -6.99 13.31
C ILE A 308 -22.36 -6.53 12.63
N ASN A 309 -22.28 -5.28 12.20
CA ASN A 309 -20.99 -4.67 11.88
C ASN A 309 -20.34 -4.17 13.18
N GLN A 310 -19.01 -4.15 13.24
CA GLN A 310 -18.31 -3.72 14.46
C GLN A 310 -18.66 -2.27 14.87
N ILE A 311 -18.92 -1.39 13.91
CA ILE A 311 -19.33 0.00 14.18
C ILE A 311 -20.73 0.12 14.81
N ASP A 312 -21.57 -0.91 14.70
CA ASP A 312 -22.92 -0.94 15.26
C ASP A 312 -22.88 -1.07 16.80
N LEU A 313 -21.73 -1.45 17.36
CA LEU A 313 -21.51 -1.47 18.80
C LEU A 313 -21.62 -0.08 19.41
N ALA A 314 -21.08 0.96 18.79
CA ALA A 314 -21.08 2.31 19.37
C ALA A 314 -22.50 2.84 19.71
N PRO A 315 -23.48 2.85 18.78
CA PRO A 315 -24.85 3.25 19.11
C PRO A 315 -25.54 2.25 20.07
N MET A 316 -25.20 0.95 20.03
CA MET A 316 -25.71 -0.04 20.98
C MET A 316 -25.29 0.30 22.42
N LEU A 317 -23.99 0.49 22.63
CA LEU A 317 -23.40 0.82 23.94
C LEU A 317 -23.96 2.15 24.46
N ALA A 318 -24.05 3.18 23.61
CA ALA A 318 -24.64 4.46 23.98
C ALA A 318 -26.12 4.34 24.38
N SER A 319 -26.89 3.49 23.69
CA SER A 319 -28.32 3.28 23.95
C SER A 319 -28.59 2.51 25.24
N LEU A 320 -27.74 1.56 25.61
CA LEU A 320 -27.89 0.79 26.85
C LEU A 320 -27.86 1.67 28.11
N ILE A 321 -27.03 2.72 28.10
CA ILE A 321 -26.81 3.60 29.26
C ILE A 321 -27.30 5.05 29.06
N GLY A 322 -27.89 5.38 27.91
CA GLY A 322 -28.61 6.64 27.72
C GLY A 322 -27.74 7.88 27.57
N ILE A 323 -26.52 7.70 27.06
CA ILE A 323 -25.55 8.76 26.77
C ILE A 323 -25.70 9.25 25.32
N HIS A 324 -24.94 10.27 24.90
CA HIS A 324 -24.95 10.70 23.51
C HIS A 324 -24.30 9.64 22.62
N ILE A 325 -24.86 9.49 21.41
CA ILE A 325 -24.22 8.72 20.35
C ILE A 325 -22.96 9.52 19.91
N PRO A 326 -21.80 8.88 19.69
CA PRO A 326 -20.60 9.59 19.27
C PRO A 326 -20.82 10.40 17.99
N ILE A 327 -20.29 11.65 17.94
CA ILE A 327 -20.63 12.74 16.99
C ILE A 327 -20.33 12.46 15.49
N ASN A 328 -19.85 11.28 15.12
CA ASN A 328 -19.67 10.88 13.72
C ASN A 328 -20.09 9.42 13.46
N SER A 329 -20.80 8.79 14.41
CA SER A 329 -21.14 7.38 14.34
C SER A 329 -22.01 7.07 13.12
N LEU A 330 -21.51 6.21 12.25
CA LEU A 330 -22.23 5.63 11.12
C LEU A 330 -22.90 4.29 11.48
N GLY A 331 -22.73 3.83 12.72
CA GLY A 331 -23.30 2.58 13.21
C GLY A 331 -24.83 2.59 13.22
N ILE A 332 -25.41 1.43 12.95
CA ILE A 332 -26.85 1.18 13.00
C ILE A 332 -27.17 0.48 14.31
N LEU A 333 -28.09 1.02 15.10
CA LEU A 333 -28.49 0.42 16.38
C LEU A 333 -29.06 -1.00 16.16
N PRO A 334 -28.42 -2.06 16.70
CA PRO A 334 -28.93 -3.43 16.57
C PRO A 334 -30.08 -3.67 17.57
N VAL A 335 -31.29 -3.21 17.23
CA VAL A 335 -32.48 -3.25 18.10
C VAL A 335 -32.79 -4.65 18.65
N ASN A 336 -32.43 -5.70 17.92
CA ASN A 336 -32.61 -7.10 18.33
C ASN A 336 -31.79 -7.48 19.57
N TYR A 337 -30.71 -6.76 19.88
CA TYR A 337 -29.92 -6.95 21.10
C TYR A 337 -30.51 -6.25 22.33
N ILE A 338 -31.43 -5.31 22.14
CA ILE A 338 -31.95 -4.47 23.22
C ILE A 338 -33.28 -5.00 23.74
N ASN A 339 -33.45 -5.05 25.06
CA ASN A 339 -34.68 -5.41 25.75
C ASN A 339 -35.18 -4.24 26.61
N THR A 340 -36.14 -3.50 26.08
CA THR A 340 -36.85 -2.40 26.72
C THR A 340 -38.23 -2.27 26.07
N SER A 341 -39.11 -1.39 26.57
CA SER A 341 -40.40 -1.11 25.95
C SER A 341 -40.27 -0.73 24.47
N GLN A 342 -41.27 -1.06 23.66
CA GLN A 342 -41.26 -0.77 22.22
C GLN A 342 -41.19 0.73 21.93
N GLU A 343 -41.79 1.56 22.79
CA GLU A 343 -41.70 3.01 22.71
C GLU A 343 -40.25 3.47 22.84
N ASN A 344 -39.52 2.93 23.81
CA ASN A 344 -38.13 3.28 24.03
C ASN A 344 -37.22 2.79 22.90
N LYS A 345 -37.46 1.59 22.36
CA LYS A 345 -36.76 1.10 21.14
C LYS A 345 -36.99 2.05 19.96
N ALA A 346 -38.22 2.50 19.76
CA ALA A 346 -38.55 3.43 18.70
C ALA A 346 -37.88 4.80 18.90
N GLN A 347 -37.79 5.31 20.13
CA GLN A 347 -37.03 6.54 20.43
C GLN A 347 -35.53 6.38 20.20
N MET A 348 -34.93 5.25 20.58
CA MET A 348 -33.51 4.97 20.33
C MET A 348 -33.21 4.94 18.83
N MET A 349 -34.08 4.28 18.03
CA MET A 349 -33.96 4.27 16.57
C MET A 349 -34.12 5.65 15.95
N LYS A 350 -35.08 6.45 16.43
CA LYS A 350 -35.24 7.84 16.00
C LYS A 350 -33.98 8.67 16.33
N SER A 351 -33.38 8.45 17.50
CA SER A 351 -32.13 9.13 17.89
C SER A 351 -30.96 8.74 16.99
N ASN A 352 -30.84 7.46 16.60
CA ASN A 352 -29.84 7.02 15.63
C ASN A 352 -30.04 7.66 14.24
N VAL A 353 -31.30 7.81 13.79
CA VAL A 353 -31.63 8.57 12.56
C VAL A 353 -31.20 10.03 12.68
N LEU A 354 -31.47 10.69 13.80
CA LEU A 354 -31.13 12.10 14.02
C LEU A 354 -29.62 12.32 14.02
N GLU A 355 -28.83 11.41 14.60
CA GLU A 355 -27.37 11.47 14.55
C GLU A 355 -26.85 11.40 13.10
N LEU A 356 -27.33 10.42 12.32
CA LEU A 356 -26.97 10.31 10.90
C LEU A 356 -27.45 11.51 10.07
N LEU A 357 -28.60 12.09 10.45
CA LEU A 357 -29.14 13.29 9.81
C LEU A 357 -28.27 14.52 10.08
N GLU A 358 -27.71 14.69 11.28
CA GLU A 358 -26.74 15.75 11.59
C GLU A 358 -25.50 15.65 10.70
N ILE A 359 -24.93 14.44 10.56
CA ILE A 359 -23.78 14.17 9.68
C ILE A 359 -24.13 14.51 8.22
N TYR A 360 -25.26 14.03 7.75
CA TYR A 360 -25.75 14.30 6.39
C TYR A 360 -25.95 15.81 6.16
N ASN A 361 -26.62 16.52 7.08
CA ASN A 361 -26.89 17.94 6.95
C ASN A 361 -25.62 18.77 6.98
N ARG A 362 -24.66 18.42 7.84
CA ARG A 362 -23.38 19.10 7.94
C ARG A 362 -22.60 19.01 6.62
N LYS A 363 -22.47 17.79 6.08
CA LYS A 363 -21.80 17.57 4.79
C LYS A 363 -22.54 18.26 3.64
N ARG A 364 -23.87 18.16 3.60
CA ARG A 364 -24.72 18.82 2.60
C ARG A 364 -24.53 20.34 2.60
N LEU A 365 -24.63 20.99 3.76
CA LEU A 365 -24.53 22.44 3.88
C LEU A 365 -23.13 22.94 3.52
N ARG A 366 -22.09 22.24 3.97
CA ARG A 366 -20.69 22.51 3.59
C ARG A 366 -20.53 22.48 2.07
N THR A 367 -21.02 21.42 1.43
CA THR A 367 -20.96 21.27 -0.04
C THR A 367 -21.79 22.34 -0.74
N LYS A 368 -23.01 22.62 -0.29
CA LYS A 368 -23.90 23.64 -0.87
C LYS A 368 -23.29 25.05 -0.80
N ASN A 369 -22.64 25.39 0.31
CA ASN A 369 -22.02 26.70 0.49
C ASN A 369 -20.71 26.86 -0.31
N GLY A 370 -19.97 25.77 -0.53
CA GLY A 370 -18.72 25.78 -1.29
C GLY A 370 -18.86 25.50 -2.79
N ALA A 371 -19.93 24.84 -3.24
CA ALA A 371 -20.08 24.42 -4.63
C ALA A 371 -20.35 25.59 -5.58
N LEU A 372 -19.61 25.62 -6.69
CA LEU A 372 -19.88 26.53 -7.81
C LEU A 372 -21.23 26.21 -8.46
N PHE A 373 -21.48 24.91 -8.66
CA PHE A 373 -22.73 24.36 -9.20
C PHE A 373 -23.20 23.25 -8.27
N TYR A 374 -24.13 23.57 -7.38
CA TYR A 374 -24.65 22.61 -6.42
C TYR A 374 -25.66 21.67 -7.06
N ILE A 375 -25.25 20.42 -7.26
CA ILE A 375 -26.09 19.27 -7.55
C ILE A 375 -26.49 18.63 -6.20
N PRO A 376 -27.79 18.59 -5.84
CA PRO A 376 -28.25 17.93 -4.62
C PRO A 376 -28.25 16.40 -4.76
N PHE A 377 -28.22 15.70 -3.63
CA PHE A 377 -28.45 14.26 -3.61
C PHE A 377 -29.88 13.92 -4.04
N LYS A 378 -30.03 12.87 -4.85
CA LYS A 378 -31.29 12.51 -5.54
C LYS A 378 -32.49 12.34 -4.59
N HIS A 379 -32.24 11.93 -3.35
CA HIS A 379 -33.27 11.60 -2.38
C HIS A 379 -33.46 12.66 -1.27
N ASP A 380 -33.01 13.92 -1.49
CA ASP A 380 -33.18 15.01 -0.52
C ASP A 380 -34.66 15.25 -0.14
N GLU A 381 -35.57 15.29 -1.12
CA GLU A 381 -37.00 15.47 -0.86
C GLU A 381 -37.61 14.27 -0.13
N PHE A 382 -37.19 13.05 -0.52
CA PHE A 382 -37.61 11.81 0.13
C PHE A 382 -37.21 11.79 1.61
N ILE A 383 -36.00 12.25 1.96
CA ILE A 383 -35.58 12.36 3.37
C ILE A 383 -36.54 13.26 4.15
N ASN A 384 -36.88 14.44 3.62
CA ASN A 384 -37.81 15.36 4.30
C ASN A 384 -39.22 14.77 4.46
N GLU A 385 -39.73 14.09 3.43
CA GLU A 385 -41.01 13.38 3.51
C GLU A 385 -40.99 12.31 4.60
N LYS A 386 -39.92 11.50 4.66
CA LYS A 386 -39.76 10.46 5.68
C LYS A 386 -39.64 11.04 7.08
N LEU A 387 -38.90 12.13 7.28
CA LEU A 387 -38.82 12.81 8.58
C LEU A 387 -40.19 13.27 9.08
N ASN A 388 -41.00 13.87 8.21
CA ASN A 388 -42.39 14.23 8.54
C ASN A 388 -43.22 13.00 8.91
N LYS A 389 -43.04 11.89 8.19
CA LYS A 389 -43.70 10.61 8.51
C LYS A 389 -43.27 10.07 9.88
N LEU A 390 -41.98 10.16 10.24
CA LEU A 390 -41.49 9.76 11.57
C LEU A 390 -42.18 10.57 12.66
N GLU A 391 -42.35 11.89 12.50
CA GLU A 391 -43.06 12.71 13.47
C GLU A 391 -44.54 12.32 13.62
N ILE A 392 -45.22 12.02 12.50
CA ILE A 392 -46.62 11.55 12.53
C ILE A 392 -46.73 10.20 13.23
N LEU A 393 -45.87 9.24 12.92
CA LEU A 393 -45.87 7.91 13.54
C LEU A 393 -45.56 8.00 15.04
N ASN A 394 -44.62 8.86 15.41
CA ASN A 394 -44.27 9.15 16.79
C ASN A 394 -45.46 9.77 17.56
N ALA A 395 -46.14 10.76 16.98
CA ALA A 395 -47.32 11.39 17.60
C ALA A 395 -48.51 10.42 17.75
N LYS A 396 -48.62 9.42 16.86
CA LYS A 396 -49.65 8.36 16.92
C LYS A 396 -49.25 7.15 17.77
N SER A 397 -48.06 7.15 18.37
CA SER A 397 -47.50 6.01 19.11
C SER A 397 -47.47 4.69 18.32
N GLN A 398 -47.29 4.77 17.00
CA GLN A 398 -47.19 3.60 16.11
C GLN A 398 -45.75 3.08 16.05
N THR A 399 -45.30 2.47 17.15
CA THR A 399 -43.89 2.13 17.42
C THR A 399 -43.27 1.17 16.41
N ASP A 400 -43.94 0.07 16.05
CA ASP A 400 -43.39 -0.92 15.10
C ASP A 400 -43.17 -0.30 13.71
N TYR A 401 -44.14 0.49 13.23
CA TYR A 401 -44.02 1.22 11.97
C TYR A 401 -42.94 2.29 12.04
N LEU A 402 -42.77 2.96 13.19
CA LEU A 402 -41.72 3.95 13.40
C LEU A 402 -40.32 3.31 13.32
N ILE A 403 -40.11 2.16 13.94
CA ILE A 403 -38.83 1.41 13.88
C ILE A 403 -38.52 1.02 12.44
N SER A 404 -39.48 0.43 11.74
CA SER A 404 -39.30 0.02 10.33
C SER A 404 -38.99 1.21 9.42
N GLU A 405 -39.65 2.34 9.62
CA GLU A 405 -39.38 3.55 8.82
C GLU A 405 -38.03 4.18 9.16
N CYS A 406 -37.58 4.13 10.42
CA CYS A 406 -36.23 4.55 10.80
C CYS A 406 -35.16 3.71 10.09
N GLN A 407 -35.30 2.39 10.06
CA GLN A 407 -34.36 1.50 9.38
C GLN A 407 -34.24 1.83 7.88
N ASN A 408 -35.37 2.03 7.21
CA ASN A 408 -35.39 2.42 5.78
C ASN A 408 -34.71 3.78 5.54
N LEU A 409 -34.90 4.74 6.46
CA LEU A 409 -34.32 6.08 6.31
C LEU A 409 -32.80 6.08 6.55
N ILE A 410 -32.31 5.24 7.47
CA ILE A 410 -30.87 5.10 7.77
C ILE A 410 -30.07 4.75 6.51
N GLU A 411 -30.53 3.79 5.71
CA GLU A 411 -29.83 3.38 4.47
C GLU A 411 -29.70 4.54 3.48
N VAL A 412 -30.75 5.37 3.36
CA VAL A 412 -30.77 6.55 2.49
C VAL A 412 -29.87 7.66 3.03
N LEU A 413 -29.86 7.87 4.35
CA LEU A 413 -28.98 8.84 5.00
C LEU A 413 -27.50 8.47 4.82
N ILE A 414 -27.11 7.22 5.06
CA ILE A 414 -25.74 6.74 4.83
C ILE A 414 -25.33 6.94 3.36
N SER A 415 -26.23 6.64 2.42
CA SER A 415 -26.00 6.88 0.99
C SER A 415 -25.79 8.37 0.68
N GLY A 416 -26.58 9.25 1.31
CA GLY A 416 -26.43 10.70 1.19
C GLY A 416 -25.14 11.24 1.81
N VAL A 417 -24.74 10.72 2.98
CA VAL A 417 -23.45 11.02 3.62
C VAL A 417 -22.30 10.66 2.68
N ASN A 418 -22.32 9.47 2.09
CA ASN A 418 -21.32 9.01 1.14
C ASN A 418 -21.28 9.88 -0.14
N TYR A 419 -22.45 10.31 -0.64
CA TYR A 419 -22.54 11.21 -1.80
C TYR A 419 -21.84 12.55 -1.54
N TYR A 420 -22.14 13.21 -0.42
CA TYR A 420 -21.53 14.51 -0.11
C TYR A 420 -20.07 14.39 0.34
N HIS A 421 -19.67 13.25 0.91
CA HIS A 421 -18.27 12.97 1.21
C HIS A 421 -17.43 12.87 -0.08
N ASN A 422 -17.93 12.13 -1.09
CA ASN A 422 -17.25 11.91 -2.36
C ASN A 422 -17.58 12.94 -3.45
N TYR A 423 -18.19 14.07 -3.09
CA TYR A 423 -18.78 15.02 -4.03
C TYR A 423 -17.81 15.53 -5.11
N TYR A 424 -16.56 15.83 -4.70
CA TYR A 424 -15.52 16.35 -5.59
C TYR A 424 -14.57 15.27 -6.13
N GLN A 425 -14.75 13.99 -5.75
CA GLN A 425 -13.89 12.89 -6.18
C GLN A 425 -13.80 12.81 -7.71
N TYR A 426 -14.95 12.66 -8.39
CA TYR A 426 -14.99 12.54 -9.84
C TYR A 426 -14.54 13.82 -10.58
N PRO A 427 -15.00 15.04 -10.22
CA PRO A 427 -14.52 16.26 -10.87
C PRO A 427 -13.00 16.46 -10.79
N VAL A 428 -12.41 16.21 -9.62
CA VAL A 428 -10.95 16.31 -9.45
C VAL A 428 -10.24 15.23 -10.25
N LEU A 429 -10.69 13.97 -10.15
CA LEU A 429 -10.14 12.86 -10.92
C LEU A 429 -10.16 13.14 -12.43
N LEU A 430 -11.28 13.61 -12.99
CA LEU A 430 -11.39 13.96 -14.41
C LEU A 430 -10.43 15.09 -14.82
N THR A 431 -10.31 16.12 -13.97
CA THR A 431 -9.46 17.28 -14.24
C THR A 431 -7.98 16.89 -14.24
N VAL A 432 -7.57 16.10 -13.24
CA VAL A 432 -6.21 15.58 -13.12
C VAL A 432 -5.88 14.63 -14.27
N SER A 433 -6.79 13.71 -14.61
CA SER A 433 -6.65 12.84 -15.78
C SER A 433 -6.54 13.63 -17.08
N LEU A 434 -7.34 14.69 -17.27
CA LEU A 434 -7.23 15.54 -18.46
C LEU A 434 -5.85 16.21 -18.56
N GLY A 435 -5.34 16.77 -17.46
CA GLY A 435 -4.00 17.37 -17.44
C GLY A 435 -2.91 16.34 -17.75
N PHE A 436 -3.07 15.11 -17.26
CA PHE A 436 -2.11 14.04 -17.50
C PHE A 436 -2.19 13.49 -18.93
N ILE A 437 -3.38 13.38 -19.53
CA ILE A 437 -3.55 13.07 -20.95
C ILE A 437 -2.90 14.15 -21.82
N LEU A 438 -3.10 15.43 -21.51
CA LEU A 438 -2.44 16.53 -22.22
C LEU A 438 -0.90 16.46 -22.10
N TRP A 439 -0.40 15.98 -20.96
CA TRP A 439 1.03 15.74 -20.75
C TRP A 439 1.56 14.62 -21.63
N VAL A 440 0.86 13.48 -21.72
CA VAL A 440 1.23 12.38 -22.63
C VAL A 440 1.22 12.86 -24.09
N ILE A 441 0.22 13.68 -24.48
CA ILE A 441 0.18 14.29 -25.82
C ILE A 441 1.39 15.19 -26.04
N PHE A 442 1.76 16.02 -25.06
CA PHE A 442 2.94 16.87 -25.12
C PHE A 442 4.25 16.07 -25.28
N LEU A 443 4.37 14.92 -24.60
CA LEU A 443 5.51 14.01 -24.76
C LEU A 443 5.54 13.42 -26.18
N CYS A 444 4.41 12.93 -26.70
CA CYS A 444 4.29 12.44 -28.07
C CYS A 444 4.79 13.48 -29.08
N LEU A 445 4.31 14.73 -28.97
CA LEU A 445 4.74 15.83 -29.85
C LEU A 445 6.23 16.12 -29.73
N SER A 446 6.79 16.04 -28.52
CA SER A 446 8.21 16.30 -28.26
C SER A 446 9.13 15.28 -28.94
N VAL A 447 8.68 14.03 -29.10
CA VAL A 447 9.38 12.91 -29.75
C VAL A 447 9.42 13.08 -31.27
N PHE A 448 8.31 13.49 -31.90
CA PHE A 448 8.21 13.56 -33.36
C PHE A 448 8.90 14.77 -34.01
N GLY A 449 9.69 15.54 -33.25
CA GLY A 449 10.69 16.45 -33.82
C GLY A 449 10.13 17.67 -34.55
N ILE A 450 8.88 18.06 -34.29
CA ILE A 450 8.29 19.28 -34.84
C ILE A 450 9.18 20.48 -34.46
N LYS A 451 9.73 21.18 -35.45
CA LYS A 451 10.57 22.36 -35.21
C LYS A 451 9.71 23.45 -34.58
N ARG A 452 9.95 23.72 -33.30
CA ARG A 452 9.33 24.80 -32.54
C ARG A 452 9.67 26.13 -33.17
N ARG A 453 8.73 26.72 -33.91
CA ARG A 453 8.80 28.16 -34.16
C ARG A 453 8.18 28.83 -32.95
N LYS A 454 9.02 29.34 -32.03
CA LYS A 454 8.55 30.19 -30.93
C LYS A 454 7.76 31.35 -31.53
N VAL A 455 6.45 31.34 -31.31
CA VAL A 455 5.61 32.50 -31.58
C VAL A 455 5.08 32.95 -30.24
N THR A 456 5.59 34.07 -29.74
CA THR A 456 4.98 34.78 -28.62
C THR A 456 3.67 35.40 -29.09
N ASN A 457 2.56 34.68 -28.95
CA ASN A 457 1.24 35.25 -29.16
C ASN A 457 0.74 35.82 -27.84
N LYS A 458 1.03 37.11 -27.61
CA LYS A 458 0.63 37.81 -26.37
C LYS A 458 -0.87 37.69 -26.06
N SER A 459 -1.72 37.56 -27.09
CA SER A 459 -3.17 37.38 -26.91
C SER A 459 -3.51 36.01 -26.33
N LEU A 460 -2.79 34.96 -26.74
CA LEU A 460 -2.96 33.61 -26.23
C LEU A 460 -2.41 33.47 -24.80
N ASP A 461 -1.24 34.08 -24.54
CA ASP A 461 -0.68 34.18 -23.19
C ASP A 461 -1.65 34.91 -22.24
N LEU A 462 -2.28 35.99 -22.72
CA LEU A 462 -3.30 36.72 -21.96
C LEU A 462 -4.55 35.87 -21.69
N ILE A 463 -5.06 35.14 -22.68
CA ILE A 463 -6.23 34.24 -22.48
C ILE A 463 -5.93 33.20 -21.40
N ILE A 464 -4.76 32.55 -21.46
CA ILE A 464 -4.37 31.53 -20.49
C ILE A 464 -4.18 32.14 -19.10
N PHE A 465 -3.55 33.31 -19.02
CA PHE A 465 -3.42 34.04 -17.76
C PHE A 465 -4.80 34.39 -17.16
N LEU A 466 -5.75 34.84 -17.98
CA LEU A 466 -7.12 35.11 -17.56
C LEU A 466 -7.85 33.83 -17.12
N LEU A 467 -7.61 32.69 -17.80
CA LEU A 467 -8.18 31.41 -17.40
C LEU A 467 -7.64 30.94 -16.04
N VAL A 468 -6.32 31.03 -15.82
CA VAL A 468 -5.68 30.67 -14.53
C VAL A 468 -6.18 31.57 -13.41
N ILE A 469 -6.30 32.89 -13.65
CA ILE A 469 -6.90 33.80 -12.66
C ILE A 469 -8.36 33.43 -12.41
N GLY A 470 -9.12 33.15 -13.47
CA GLY A 470 -10.53 32.78 -13.38
C GLY A 470 -10.76 31.54 -12.53
N THR A 471 -10.05 30.44 -12.81
CA THR A 471 -10.11 29.20 -12.02
C THR A 471 -9.64 29.41 -10.58
N THR A 472 -8.57 30.17 -10.37
CA THR A 472 -8.05 30.51 -9.03
C THR A 472 -9.08 31.31 -8.23
N PHE A 473 -9.74 32.30 -8.85
CA PHE A 473 -10.81 33.08 -8.24
C PHE A 473 -12.02 32.20 -7.88
N LEU A 474 -12.40 31.28 -8.78
CA LEU A 474 -13.48 30.33 -8.51
C LEU A 474 -13.14 29.40 -7.32
N CYS A 475 -11.91 28.89 -7.25
CA CYS A 475 -11.45 28.07 -6.11
C CYS A 475 -11.48 28.85 -4.79
N ALA A 476 -11.06 30.13 -4.82
CA ALA A 476 -11.10 31.02 -3.66
C ALA A 476 -12.53 31.29 -3.19
N LYS A 477 -13.44 31.56 -4.13
CA LYS A 477 -14.87 31.72 -3.84
C LYS A 477 -15.48 30.45 -3.21
N SER A 478 -15.06 29.29 -3.67
CA SER A 478 -15.48 27.98 -3.16
C SER A 478 -14.82 27.54 -1.86
N GLN A 479 -13.89 28.33 -1.32
CA GLN A 479 -13.13 28.02 -0.10
C GLN A 479 -12.40 26.68 -0.15
N PHE A 480 -11.94 26.26 -1.34
CA PHE A 480 -11.14 25.04 -1.44
C PHE A 480 -9.78 25.20 -0.75
N SER A 481 -9.19 24.08 -0.34
CA SER A 481 -7.78 24.06 0.08
C SER A 481 -6.86 24.34 -1.12
N PHE A 482 -5.63 24.78 -0.85
CA PHE A 482 -4.66 25.16 -1.88
C PHE A 482 -4.40 24.05 -2.92
N THR A 483 -4.50 22.78 -2.54
CA THR A 483 -4.26 21.65 -3.45
C THR A 483 -5.23 21.62 -4.64
N TYR A 484 -6.50 21.95 -4.42
CA TYR A 484 -7.51 22.02 -5.49
C TYR A 484 -7.20 23.10 -6.53
N TYR A 485 -6.52 24.19 -6.14
CA TYR A 485 -6.09 25.22 -7.08
C TYR A 485 -5.07 24.65 -8.06
N LEU A 486 -4.17 23.78 -7.58
CA LEU A 486 -3.20 23.08 -8.42
C LEU A 486 -3.93 22.14 -9.38
N TYR A 487 -4.89 21.34 -8.89
CA TYR A 487 -5.63 20.38 -9.71
C TYR A 487 -6.44 21.06 -10.82
N PHE A 488 -7.22 22.09 -10.50
CA PHE A 488 -8.05 22.80 -11.49
C PHE A 488 -7.25 23.62 -12.50
N ASN A 489 -6.06 24.10 -12.13
CA ASN A 489 -5.16 24.78 -13.07
C ASN A 489 -4.27 23.84 -13.88
N PHE A 490 -4.07 22.61 -13.43
CA PHE A 490 -3.16 21.65 -14.06
C PHE A 490 -3.40 21.47 -15.57
N PRO A 491 -4.61 21.15 -16.07
CA PRO A 491 -4.84 20.99 -17.50
C PRO A 491 -4.59 22.28 -18.29
N ILE A 492 -4.90 23.45 -17.72
CA ILE A 492 -4.67 24.75 -18.37
C ILE A 492 -3.17 25.01 -18.54
N LEU A 493 -2.38 24.74 -17.51
CA LEU A 493 -0.93 24.93 -17.52
C LEU A 493 -0.23 23.96 -18.49
N VAL A 494 -0.65 22.69 -18.56
CA VAL A 494 -0.10 21.74 -19.54
C VAL A 494 -0.53 22.10 -20.95
N PHE A 495 -1.78 22.52 -21.14
CA PHE A 495 -2.25 23.00 -22.44
C PHE A 495 -1.45 24.22 -22.92
N PHE A 496 -1.04 25.11 -22.02
CA PHE A 496 -0.12 26.20 -22.34
C PHE A 496 1.24 25.72 -22.85
N LEU A 497 1.80 24.67 -22.23
CA LEU A 497 3.05 24.06 -22.70
C LEU A 497 2.90 23.52 -24.13
N LEU A 498 1.73 22.98 -24.47
CA LEU A 498 1.41 22.45 -25.79
C LEU A 498 1.26 23.57 -26.84
N LEU A 499 0.61 24.68 -26.50
CA LEU A 499 0.33 25.79 -27.44
C LEU A 499 1.57 26.63 -27.82
N LYS A 500 2.65 26.56 -27.04
CA LYS A 500 3.94 27.16 -27.45
C LYS A 500 4.56 26.48 -28.68
N ASP A 501 3.96 25.38 -29.17
CA ASP A 501 4.38 24.63 -30.34
C ASP A 501 3.37 24.80 -31.52
N ARG A 502 3.61 25.76 -32.42
CA ARG A 502 2.62 26.20 -33.44
C ARG A 502 2.37 25.21 -34.58
N GLU A 503 3.17 24.16 -34.69
CA GLU A 503 3.09 23.17 -35.78
C GLU A 503 2.31 21.90 -35.36
N PHE A 504 1.63 21.95 -34.21
CA PHE A 504 0.71 20.91 -33.69
C PHE A 504 -0.22 20.30 -34.77
N TYR A 505 -0.76 21.14 -35.66
CA TYR A 505 -1.73 20.71 -36.69
C TYR A 505 -1.09 19.90 -37.84
N LYS A 506 0.24 19.95 -38.00
CA LYS A 506 0.96 19.19 -39.05
C LYS A 506 1.38 17.78 -38.59
N PHE A 507 1.00 17.40 -37.36
CA PHE A 507 1.21 16.08 -36.75
C PHE A 507 0.97 14.88 -37.68
N PRO A 508 -0.04 14.84 -38.58
CA PRO A 508 -0.30 13.64 -39.37
C PRO A 508 0.70 13.37 -40.51
N LEU A 509 1.51 14.35 -40.92
CA LEU A 509 2.17 14.36 -42.23
C LEU A 509 3.64 13.91 -42.24
N GLN A 510 4.28 13.69 -41.09
CA GLN A 510 5.75 13.43 -41.00
C GLN A 510 6.14 12.14 -40.25
N VAL A 511 5.18 11.32 -39.82
CA VAL A 511 5.44 10.15 -38.97
C VAL A 511 5.32 8.85 -39.76
N THR A 512 6.33 7.98 -39.63
CA THR A 512 6.18 6.58 -40.03
C THR A 512 5.46 5.84 -38.89
N TYR A 513 4.18 5.56 -39.07
CA TYR A 513 3.38 4.92 -38.02
C TYR A 513 3.83 3.48 -37.79
N PRO A 514 3.88 3.01 -36.52
CA PRO A 514 4.01 1.59 -36.24
C PRO A 514 2.87 0.82 -36.93
N ASN A 515 3.16 -0.39 -37.39
CA ASN A 515 2.12 -1.26 -37.95
C ASN A 515 1.06 -1.53 -36.85
N ILE A 516 -0.21 -1.64 -37.23
CA ILE A 516 -1.34 -2.00 -36.34
C ILE A 516 -0.98 -3.20 -35.46
N VAL A 517 -0.29 -4.21 -36.02
CA VAL A 517 0.17 -5.38 -35.27
C VAL A 517 1.10 -4.99 -34.10
N GLN A 518 2.01 -4.04 -34.29
CA GLN A 518 2.91 -3.58 -33.22
C GLN A 518 2.16 -2.81 -32.14
N VAL A 519 1.20 -1.96 -32.53
CA VAL A 519 0.35 -1.21 -31.59
C VAL A 519 -0.46 -2.15 -30.71
N VAL A 520 -1.05 -3.20 -31.30
CA VAL A 520 -1.80 -4.22 -30.56
C VAL A 520 -0.93 -4.90 -29.51
N TYR A 521 0.33 -5.23 -29.83
CA TYR A 521 1.25 -5.81 -28.85
C TYR A 521 1.64 -4.84 -27.74
N TYR A 522 1.81 -3.55 -28.05
CA TYR A 522 2.06 -2.56 -27.02
C TYR A 522 0.89 -2.45 -26.06
N ILE A 523 -0.35 -2.39 -26.57
CA ILE A 523 -1.56 -2.36 -25.74
C ILE A 523 -1.65 -3.62 -24.89
N ILE A 524 -1.58 -4.82 -25.50
CA ILE A 524 -1.65 -6.10 -24.77
C ILE A 524 -0.56 -6.17 -23.70
N GLY A 525 0.67 -5.76 -24.01
CA GLY A 525 1.75 -5.80 -23.04
C GLY A 525 1.60 -4.79 -21.91
N ILE A 526 1.07 -3.59 -22.16
CA ILE A 526 0.73 -2.61 -21.11
C ILE A 526 -0.31 -3.22 -20.17
N GLU A 527 -1.41 -3.76 -20.71
CA GLU A 527 -2.47 -4.39 -19.91
C GLU A 527 -1.93 -5.57 -19.08
N LEU A 528 -1.08 -6.41 -19.68
CA LEU A 528 -0.45 -7.53 -18.96
C LEU A 528 0.52 -7.06 -17.88
N MET A 529 1.26 -5.95 -18.09
CA MET A 529 2.15 -5.38 -17.08
C MET A 529 1.35 -4.82 -15.90
N VAL A 530 0.25 -4.10 -16.17
CA VAL A 530 -0.67 -3.60 -15.13
C VAL A 530 -1.29 -4.77 -14.35
N TYR A 531 -1.82 -5.78 -15.05
CA TYR A 531 -2.34 -7.00 -14.42
C TYR A 531 -1.26 -7.74 -13.61
N GLY A 532 0.02 -7.60 -14.00
CA GLY A 532 1.17 -8.23 -13.34
C GLY A 532 1.41 -7.80 -11.90
N PHE A 533 0.93 -6.61 -11.52
CA PHE A 533 0.96 -6.16 -10.12
C PHE A 533 0.00 -6.98 -9.25
N TYR A 534 -1.10 -7.48 -9.82
CA TYR A 534 -2.08 -8.33 -9.13
C TYR A 534 -1.71 -9.81 -9.23
N ASN A 535 -1.25 -10.24 -10.41
CA ASN A 535 -0.87 -11.62 -10.66
C ASN A 535 0.39 -11.70 -11.53
N ARG A 536 1.50 -12.08 -10.89
CA ARG A 536 2.81 -12.25 -11.53
C ARG A 536 2.83 -13.19 -12.73
N LEU A 537 1.88 -14.13 -12.83
CA LEU A 537 1.78 -15.04 -13.98
C LEU A 537 1.62 -14.29 -15.32
N SER A 538 1.13 -13.04 -15.29
CA SER A 538 1.07 -12.21 -16.49
C SER A 538 2.45 -11.99 -17.13
N PHE A 539 3.52 -11.90 -16.33
CA PHE A 539 4.89 -11.74 -16.84
C PHE A 539 5.39 -12.99 -17.54
N SER A 540 4.90 -14.18 -17.17
CA SER A 540 5.14 -15.40 -17.93
C SER A 540 4.53 -15.31 -19.33
N VAL A 541 3.29 -14.81 -19.43
CA VAL A 541 2.61 -14.59 -20.71
C VAL A 541 3.35 -13.54 -21.55
N ILE A 542 3.78 -12.42 -20.94
CA ILE A 542 4.59 -11.41 -21.61
C ILE A 542 5.86 -12.02 -22.18
N MET A 543 6.60 -12.82 -21.41
CA MET A 543 7.84 -13.43 -21.88
C MET A 543 7.63 -14.41 -23.04
N ILE A 544 6.50 -15.13 -23.07
CA ILE A 544 6.10 -15.97 -24.21
C ILE A 544 5.80 -15.10 -25.46
N LEU A 545 5.12 -13.96 -25.29
CA LEU A 545 4.89 -13.00 -26.39
C LEU A 545 6.21 -12.38 -26.89
N ILE A 546 7.15 -12.08 -25.99
CA ILE A 546 8.48 -11.60 -26.36
C ILE A 546 9.27 -12.68 -27.12
N ALA A 547 9.12 -13.95 -26.76
CA ALA A 547 9.76 -15.06 -27.48
C ALA A 547 9.31 -15.11 -28.96
N SER A 548 8.03 -14.88 -29.24
CA SER A 548 7.50 -14.87 -30.61
C SER A 548 7.81 -13.58 -31.39
N TRP A 549 8.03 -12.46 -30.67
CA TRP A 549 8.23 -11.12 -31.24
C TRP A 549 9.39 -11.01 -32.24
N ILE A 550 10.46 -11.79 -32.03
CA ILE A 550 11.65 -11.78 -32.91
C ILE A 550 11.32 -12.14 -34.37
N ASN A 551 10.26 -12.91 -34.60
CA ASN A 551 9.80 -13.31 -35.93
C ASN A 551 8.76 -12.36 -36.54
N ILE A 552 8.15 -11.51 -35.72
CA ILE A 552 7.08 -10.58 -36.11
C ILE A 552 7.69 -9.24 -36.54
N SER A 553 8.66 -8.74 -35.78
CA SER A 553 9.35 -7.50 -36.16
C SER A 553 10.23 -7.73 -37.39
N LYS A 554 9.94 -7.00 -38.49
CA LYS A 554 10.70 -7.10 -39.74
C LYS A 554 12.19 -6.79 -39.53
N SER A 555 12.51 -5.78 -38.71
CA SER A 555 13.90 -5.38 -38.41
C SER A 555 14.66 -6.48 -37.66
N LEU A 556 14.05 -7.07 -36.63
CA LEU A 556 14.65 -8.15 -35.85
C LEU A 556 14.78 -9.44 -36.67
N ARG A 557 13.75 -9.80 -37.45
CA ARG A 557 13.75 -11.04 -38.24
C ARG A 557 14.88 -11.10 -39.28
N ILE A 558 15.18 -9.97 -39.90
CA ILE A 558 16.21 -9.84 -40.95
C ILE A 558 17.62 -9.75 -40.34
N SER A 559 17.77 -9.02 -39.25
CA SER A 559 19.08 -8.74 -38.64
C SER A 559 19.64 -9.88 -37.77
N SER A 560 18.78 -10.74 -37.22
CA SER A 560 19.19 -11.79 -36.29
C SER A 560 19.65 -13.08 -36.98
N SER A 561 20.77 -13.63 -36.52
CA SER A 561 21.28 -14.95 -36.91
C SER A 561 20.45 -16.09 -36.29
N SER A 562 20.57 -17.31 -36.84
CA SER A 562 19.87 -18.48 -36.29
C SER A 562 20.22 -18.75 -34.82
N ALA A 563 21.50 -18.60 -34.44
CA ALA A 563 21.94 -18.78 -33.05
C ALA A 563 21.34 -17.73 -32.10
N GLU A 564 21.26 -16.47 -32.52
CA GLU A 564 20.65 -15.39 -31.72
C GLU A 564 19.15 -15.59 -31.58
N LYS A 565 18.46 -16.04 -32.64
CA LYS A 565 17.02 -16.37 -32.57
C LYS A 565 16.75 -17.49 -31.58
N THR A 566 17.52 -18.57 -31.65
CA THR A 566 17.40 -19.69 -30.70
C THR A 566 17.69 -19.23 -29.27
N THR A 567 18.76 -18.44 -29.06
CA THR A 567 19.12 -17.95 -27.73
C THR A 567 18.03 -17.04 -27.15
N TRP A 568 17.48 -16.12 -27.96
CA TRP A 568 16.38 -15.24 -27.57
C TRP A 568 15.14 -16.03 -27.13
N VAL A 569 14.70 -16.99 -27.94
CA VAL A 569 13.51 -17.80 -27.67
C VAL A 569 13.72 -18.66 -26.42
N VAL A 570 14.85 -19.37 -26.31
CA VAL A 570 15.14 -20.24 -25.17
C VAL A 570 15.23 -19.44 -23.88
N CYS A 571 15.97 -18.32 -23.85
CA CYS A 571 16.05 -17.49 -22.65
C CYS A 571 14.68 -16.91 -22.27
N SER A 572 13.87 -16.48 -23.25
CA SER A 572 12.53 -15.95 -22.98
C SER A 572 11.60 -17.01 -22.37
N ILE A 573 11.61 -18.24 -22.90
CA ILE A 573 10.79 -19.35 -22.36
C ILE A 573 11.25 -19.72 -20.95
N ILE A 574 12.56 -19.81 -20.70
CA ILE A 574 13.09 -20.12 -19.36
C ILE A 574 12.70 -19.00 -18.37
N LEU A 575 12.84 -17.74 -18.77
CA LEU A 575 12.46 -16.59 -17.95
C LEU A 575 10.95 -16.55 -17.63
N ALA A 576 10.11 -17.12 -18.50
CA ALA A 576 8.67 -17.25 -18.26
C ALA A 576 8.32 -18.22 -17.11
N ILE A 577 9.25 -19.08 -16.67
CA ILE A 577 9.00 -20.04 -15.58
C ILE A 577 9.03 -19.34 -14.21
N PHE A 578 9.93 -18.37 -14.01
CA PHE A 578 10.20 -17.80 -12.69
C PHE A 578 9.02 -17.03 -12.07
N PRO A 579 8.21 -16.25 -12.82
CA PRO A 579 7.03 -15.63 -12.25
C PRO A 579 6.03 -16.63 -11.64
N CYS A 580 6.02 -17.89 -12.12
CA CYS A 580 5.20 -19.00 -11.59
C CYS A 580 5.76 -19.62 -10.30
N LEU A 581 7.00 -19.33 -9.92
CA LEU A 581 7.63 -19.87 -8.72
C LEU A 581 7.26 -19.03 -7.48
N PRO A 582 7.18 -19.65 -6.28
CA PRO A 582 6.85 -18.93 -5.05
C PRO A 582 7.90 -17.88 -4.72
N VAL A 583 7.45 -16.71 -4.26
CA VAL A 583 8.30 -15.52 -4.05
C VAL A 583 9.23 -15.68 -2.84
N MET A 584 8.71 -16.26 -1.76
CA MET A 584 9.45 -16.54 -0.54
C MET A 584 9.57 -18.04 -0.33
N ARG A 585 10.76 -18.48 0.07
CA ARG A 585 11.02 -19.84 0.56
C ARG A 585 11.85 -19.74 1.82
N THR A 586 11.46 -20.52 2.82
CA THR A 586 12.11 -20.60 4.13
C THR A 586 13.38 -21.46 4.14
N SER A 587 13.82 -21.96 2.98
CA SER A 587 14.97 -22.86 2.87
C SER A 587 15.89 -22.46 1.72
N PHE A 588 17.19 -22.62 1.93
CA PHE A 588 18.23 -22.45 0.91
C PHE A 588 18.17 -23.58 -0.12
N ASN A 589 18.13 -23.25 -1.41
CA ASN A 589 18.07 -24.24 -2.49
C ASN A 589 19.45 -24.42 -3.15
N LEU A 590 20.27 -25.29 -2.55
CA LEU A 590 21.64 -25.54 -2.98
C LEU A 590 21.76 -25.92 -4.47
N PRO A 591 21.02 -26.89 -5.04
CA PRO A 591 21.18 -27.28 -6.44
C PRO A 591 20.95 -26.12 -7.42
N ILE A 592 19.89 -25.33 -7.19
CA ILE A 592 19.56 -24.20 -8.08
C ILE A 592 20.54 -23.05 -7.90
N TYR A 593 20.94 -22.76 -6.66
CA TYR A 593 21.96 -21.76 -6.36
C TYR A 593 23.28 -22.08 -7.09
N ILE A 594 23.75 -23.32 -6.98
CA ILE A 594 24.97 -23.79 -7.65
C ILE A 594 24.82 -23.72 -9.17
N ALA A 595 23.67 -24.09 -9.74
CA ALA A 595 23.43 -23.95 -11.18
C ALA A 595 23.53 -22.49 -11.65
N GLY A 596 22.97 -21.54 -10.88
CA GLY A 596 23.10 -20.12 -11.15
C GLY A 596 24.56 -19.62 -11.06
N TYR A 597 25.27 -20.03 -10.01
CA TYR A 597 26.70 -19.71 -9.85
C TYR A 597 27.56 -20.25 -11.00
N VAL A 598 27.37 -21.52 -11.40
CA VAL A 598 28.04 -22.13 -12.55
C VAL A 598 27.69 -21.39 -13.84
N GLY A 599 26.45 -20.89 -13.97
CA GLY A 599 26.05 -20.01 -15.07
C GLY A 599 26.90 -18.74 -15.17
N TYR A 600 27.10 -18.02 -14.06
CA TYR A 600 27.99 -16.86 -14.00
C TYR A 600 29.44 -17.22 -14.36
N LEU A 601 29.94 -18.35 -13.86
CA LEU A 601 31.27 -18.86 -14.19
C LEU A 601 31.42 -19.11 -15.70
N LEU A 602 30.46 -19.78 -16.33
CA LEU A 602 30.48 -20.06 -17.77
C LEU A 602 30.40 -18.77 -18.61
N ILE A 603 29.60 -17.80 -18.19
CA ILE A 603 29.54 -16.46 -18.83
C ILE A 603 30.92 -15.80 -18.74
N PHE A 604 31.55 -15.79 -17.56
CA PHE A 604 32.86 -15.19 -17.37
C PHE A 604 33.92 -15.86 -18.26
N LEU A 605 33.99 -17.20 -18.22
CA LEU A 605 34.98 -17.97 -18.99
C LEU A 605 34.83 -17.75 -20.49
N LYS A 606 33.60 -17.72 -21.01
CA LYS A 606 33.33 -17.42 -22.41
C LYS A 606 33.87 -16.04 -22.81
N ILE A 607 33.51 -15.00 -22.05
CA ILE A 607 33.94 -13.62 -22.32
C ILE A 607 35.47 -13.50 -22.20
N TYR A 608 36.06 -14.13 -21.19
CA TYR A 608 37.49 -14.12 -20.92
C TYR A 608 38.30 -14.80 -22.03
N PHE A 609 37.95 -16.03 -22.41
CA PHE A 609 38.73 -16.81 -23.38
C PHE A 609 38.44 -16.44 -24.83
N TYR A 610 37.19 -16.13 -25.18
CA TYR A 610 36.80 -15.93 -26.57
C TYR A 610 36.90 -14.47 -27.01
N ASP A 611 36.53 -13.53 -26.13
CA ASP A 611 36.37 -12.13 -26.49
C ASP A 611 37.54 -11.25 -26.02
N LEU A 612 37.94 -11.36 -24.73
CA LEU A 612 39.03 -10.57 -24.14
C LEU A 612 40.42 -11.03 -24.64
N LYS A 613 40.70 -12.34 -24.66
CA LYS A 613 42.01 -12.89 -25.04
C LYS A 613 42.33 -12.71 -26.52
N ARG A 614 41.31 -12.70 -27.39
CA ARG A 614 41.45 -12.45 -28.84
C ARG A 614 41.80 -10.99 -29.14
N TYR A 615 41.36 -10.07 -28.30
CA TYR A 615 41.62 -8.64 -28.42
C TYR A 615 42.97 -8.21 -27.83
N ASN A 616 43.51 -9.03 -26.92
CA ASN A 616 44.83 -8.88 -26.28
C ASN A 616 46.02 -8.90 -27.28
N GLN A 617 45.76 -9.16 -28.57
CA GLN A 617 46.76 -9.04 -29.64
C GLN A 617 46.99 -7.59 -30.10
N LEU A 618 46.26 -6.57 -29.58
CA LEU A 618 46.26 -5.21 -30.14
C LEU A 618 46.74 -4.04 -29.24
N SER A 619 46.95 -4.16 -27.91
CA SER A 619 47.66 -3.08 -27.14
C SER A 619 48.01 -3.44 -25.67
N SER A 620 48.87 -2.60 -25.07
CA SER A 620 49.46 -2.63 -23.70
C SER A 620 48.47 -2.50 -22.52
N LEU A 621 47.48 -3.39 -22.42
CA LEU A 621 46.34 -3.31 -21.49
C LEU A 621 46.47 -4.16 -20.20
N GLN A 622 47.66 -4.22 -19.58
CA GLN A 622 47.90 -5.12 -18.42
C GLN A 622 47.07 -4.77 -17.15
N LEU A 623 46.76 -3.49 -16.90
CA LEU A 623 46.06 -3.07 -15.67
C LEU A 623 44.57 -3.45 -15.68
N HIS A 624 43.88 -3.30 -16.82
CA HIS A 624 42.44 -3.56 -16.92
C HIS A 624 42.12 -5.06 -16.78
N TYR A 625 43.00 -5.94 -17.25
CA TYR A 625 42.85 -7.39 -17.07
C TYR A 625 42.85 -7.82 -15.60
N ARG A 626 43.64 -7.14 -14.77
CA ARG A 626 43.71 -7.41 -13.32
C ARG A 626 42.39 -7.08 -12.62
N ILE A 627 41.66 -6.07 -13.09
CA ILE A 627 40.35 -5.70 -12.53
C ILE A 627 39.31 -6.80 -12.79
N TYR A 628 39.26 -7.35 -14.01
CA TYR A 628 38.33 -8.45 -14.32
C TYR A 628 38.66 -9.72 -13.52
N LEU A 629 39.94 -10.04 -13.36
CA LEU A 629 40.38 -11.15 -12.51
C LEU A 629 40.05 -10.91 -11.03
N LEU A 630 40.13 -9.66 -10.55
CA LEU A 630 39.73 -9.27 -9.21
C LEU A 630 38.22 -9.47 -8.99
N GLN A 631 37.39 -8.98 -9.91
CA GLN A 631 35.94 -9.18 -9.84
C GLN A 631 35.57 -10.67 -9.89
N PHE A 632 36.27 -11.45 -10.71
CA PHE A 632 36.12 -12.90 -10.75
C PHE A 632 36.52 -13.57 -9.43
N PHE A 633 37.63 -13.15 -8.82
CA PHE A 633 38.04 -13.63 -7.50
C PHE A 633 36.97 -13.36 -6.44
N PHE A 634 36.38 -12.17 -6.41
CA PHE A 634 35.29 -11.85 -5.50
C PHE A 634 34.01 -12.65 -5.79
N LEU A 635 33.71 -13.00 -7.04
CA LEU A 635 32.61 -13.89 -7.39
C LEU A 635 32.81 -15.29 -6.77
N GLN A 636 34.02 -15.84 -6.85
CA GLN A 636 34.36 -17.13 -6.22
C GLN A 636 34.22 -17.04 -4.69
N ILE A 637 34.78 -15.99 -4.07
CA ILE A 637 34.70 -15.79 -2.62
C ILE A 637 33.25 -15.65 -2.18
N ALA A 638 32.41 -14.88 -2.89
CA ALA A 638 31.01 -14.71 -2.54
C ALA A 638 30.26 -16.04 -2.48
N ALA A 639 30.46 -16.90 -3.48
CA ALA A 639 29.83 -18.22 -3.52
C ALA A 639 30.31 -19.12 -2.36
N VAL A 640 31.62 -19.15 -2.10
CA VAL A 640 32.18 -19.91 -0.96
C VAL A 640 31.65 -19.37 0.36
N TYR A 641 31.62 -18.05 0.53
CA TYR A 641 31.15 -17.38 1.74
C TYR A 641 29.68 -17.69 2.04
N VAL A 642 28.80 -17.66 1.04
CA VAL A 642 27.39 -18.06 1.19
C VAL A 642 27.29 -19.52 1.62
N LEU A 643 28.03 -20.44 0.99
CA LEU A 643 28.02 -21.84 1.38
C LEU A 643 28.52 -22.05 2.82
N LEU A 644 29.55 -21.32 3.25
CA LEU A 644 30.06 -21.40 4.62
C LEU A 644 29.02 -20.92 5.65
N ILE A 645 28.21 -19.91 5.32
CA ILE A 645 27.09 -19.47 6.18
C ILE A 645 25.98 -20.52 6.21
N GLU A 646 25.59 -21.04 5.05
CA GLU A 646 24.46 -21.97 4.94
C GLU A 646 24.76 -23.34 5.55
N PHE A 647 26.01 -23.79 5.51
CA PHE A 647 26.47 -25.00 6.21
C PHE A 647 26.93 -24.72 7.65
N GLU A 648 26.64 -23.54 8.20
CA GLU A 648 26.90 -23.16 9.60
C GLU A 648 28.38 -23.17 10.03
N TYR A 649 29.31 -23.19 9.08
CA TYR A 649 30.75 -23.03 9.36
C TYR A 649 31.11 -21.60 9.80
N ILE A 650 30.29 -20.60 9.44
CA ILE A 650 30.37 -19.23 9.95
C ILE A 650 29.18 -19.01 10.89
N PRO A 651 29.41 -18.97 12.22
CA PRO A 651 28.36 -18.71 13.21
C PRO A 651 27.63 -17.39 12.96
N SER A 652 26.37 -17.33 13.43
CA SER A 652 25.52 -16.15 13.25
C SER A 652 26.09 -14.91 13.92
N ASP A 653 26.89 -15.02 14.98
CA ASP A 653 27.54 -13.94 15.75
C ASP A 653 28.99 -13.64 15.32
N SER A 654 29.48 -14.26 14.24
CA SER A 654 30.88 -14.14 13.83
C SER A 654 31.26 -12.74 13.31
N VAL A 655 32.43 -12.25 13.75
CA VAL A 655 33.07 -11.02 13.22
C VAL A 655 33.37 -11.13 11.72
N LEU A 656 33.51 -12.36 11.19
CA LEU A 656 33.72 -12.62 9.77
C LEU A 656 32.57 -12.12 8.89
N LYS A 657 31.38 -11.82 9.46
CA LYS A 657 30.31 -11.17 8.70
C LYS A 657 30.65 -9.78 8.21
N GLY A 658 31.62 -9.10 8.82
CA GLY A 658 32.16 -7.84 8.29
C GLY A 658 32.77 -7.98 6.89
N VAL A 659 33.26 -9.17 6.53
CA VAL A 659 33.88 -9.45 5.21
C VAL A 659 32.87 -9.34 4.07
N SER A 660 31.58 -9.60 4.33
CA SER A 660 30.51 -9.46 3.33
C SER A 660 30.46 -8.06 2.71
N TRP A 661 30.73 -7.02 3.50
CA TRP A 661 30.78 -5.63 3.02
C TRP A 661 31.94 -5.39 2.06
N VAL A 662 33.08 -6.04 2.28
CA VAL A 662 34.24 -5.95 1.36
C VAL A 662 33.93 -6.68 0.05
N ILE A 663 33.36 -7.90 0.13
CA ILE A 663 32.96 -8.69 -1.04
C ILE A 663 31.90 -7.95 -1.88
N PHE A 664 31.05 -7.17 -1.23
CA PHE A 664 30.05 -6.32 -1.88
C PHE A 664 30.67 -5.05 -2.51
N ILE A 665 31.38 -4.24 -1.73
CA ILE A 665 31.73 -2.86 -2.12
C ILE A 665 32.89 -2.83 -3.13
N VAL A 666 33.93 -3.64 -2.93
CA VAL A 666 35.16 -3.54 -3.73
C VAL A 666 34.92 -3.83 -5.22
N PRO A 667 34.21 -4.92 -5.62
CA PRO A 667 33.94 -5.22 -7.03
C PRO A 667 33.17 -4.12 -7.77
N ILE A 668 32.32 -3.36 -7.07
CA ILE A 668 31.54 -2.25 -7.64
C ILE A 668 32.41 -0.99 -7.76
N LEU A 669 33.20 -0.65 -6.74
CA LEU A 669 34.05 0.54 -6.75
C LEU A 669 35.12 0.51 -7.84
N VAL A 670 35.57 -0.68 -8.25
CA VAL A 670 36.56 -0.83 -9.34
C VAL A 670 35.95 -0.73 -10.74
N ILE A 671 34.61 -0.67 -10.89
CA ILE A 671 33.97 -0.58 -12.21
C ILE A 671 34.47 0.62 -12.99
N PRO A 672 34.48 1.87 -12.47
CA PRO A 672 34.93 3.05 -13.21
C PRO A 672 36.40 3.01 -13.66
N LEU A 673 37.22 2.18 -13.01
CA LEU A 673 38.65 2.00 -13.34
C LEU A 673 38.88 1.16 -14.61
N THR A 674 37.85 0.49 -15.15
CA THR A 674 37.97 -0.23 -16.42
C THR A 674 37.99 0.74 -17.62
N ASP A 675 38.21 0.22 -18.83
CA ASP A 675 38.12 1.06 -20.04
C ASP A 675 36.67 1.41 -20.41
N LYS A 676 36.50 2.52 -21.13
CA LYS A 676 35.20 3.02 -21.62
C LYS A 676 34.65 2.25 -22.83
N TYR A 677 35.29 1.15 -23.23
CA TYR A 677 34.77 0.32 -24.32
C TYR A 677 33.47 -0.34 -23.90
N VAL A 678 32.46 -0.34 -24.78
CA VAL A 678 31.08 -0.71 -24.43
C VAL A 678 31.02 -2.11 -23.84
N ALA A 679 31.57 -3.11 -24.52
CA ALA A 679 31.58 -4.49 -24.03
C ALA A 679 32.37 -4.62 -22.71
N LEU A 680 33.56 -4.03 -22.63
CA LEU A 680 34.44 -4.13 -21.46
C LEU A 680 33.82 -3.53 -20.20
N ARG A 681 33.13 -2.41 -20.33
CA ARG A 681 32.43 -1.77 -19.22
C ARG A 681 31.18 -2.55 -18.81
N LEU A 682 30.40 -3.07 -19.76
CA LEU A 682 29.22 -3.89 -19.42
C LEU A 682 29.61 -5.15 -18.63
N VAL A 683 30.71 -5.79 -19.02
CA VAL A 683 31.28 -6.93 -18.29
C VAL A 683 31.67 -6.53 -16.87
N ALA A 684 32.38 -5.40 -16.73
CA ALA A 684 32.76 -4.86 -15.42
C ALA A 684 31.52 -4.59 -14.54
N THR A 685 30.45 -4.04 -15.11
CA THR A 685 29.19 -3.78 -14.39
C THR A 685 28.54 -5.07 -13.91
N VAL A 686 28.37 -6.07 -14.80
CA VAL A 686 27.75 -7.36 -14.43
C VAL A 686 28.53 -8.06 -13.33
N PHE A 687 29.85 -8.20 -13.49
CA PHE A 687 30.69 -8.90 -12.51
C PHE A 687 31.03 -8.07 -11.27
N GLY A 688 30.80 -6.74 -11.30
CA GLY A 688 30.85 -5.90 -10.11
C GLY A 688 29.66 -6.16 -9.18
N PHE A 689 28.45 -6.31 -9.72
CA PHE A 689 27.25 -6.56 -8.91
C PHE A 689 26.97 -8.05 -8.63
N ALA A 690 27.53 -8.97 -9.42
CA ALA A 690 27.30 -10.41 -9.25
C ALA A 690 27.67 -10.97 -7.86
N PRO A 691 28.81 -10.59 -7.22
CA PRO A 691 29.14 -11.03 -5.87
C PRO A 691 28.09 -10.62 -4.84
N PHE A 692 27.59 -9.39 -4.92
CA PHE A 692 26.50 -8.92 -4.07
C PHE A 692 25.22 -9.72 -4.31
N TYR A 693 24.82 -9.87 -5.58
CA TYR A 693 23.59 -10.56 -5.93
C TYR A 693 23.59 -12.01 -5.47
N LEU A 694 24.73 -12.71 -5.53
CA LEU A 694 24.92 -14.06 -4.97
C LEU A 694 24.70 -14.12 -3.45
N MET A 695 25.10 -13.08 -2.70
CA MET A 695 24.98 -13.06 -1.24
C MET A 695 23.56 -12.80 -0.74
N VAL A 696 22.71 -12.15 -1.54
CA VAL A 696 21.33 -11.77 -1.17
C VAL A 696 20.26 -12.64 -1.86
N SER A 697 20.68 -13.63 -2.64
CA SER A 697 19.82 -14.49 -3.47
C SER A 697 20.04 -15.97 -3.15
N PRO A 698 19.44 -16.49 -2.06
CA PRO A 698 19.65 -17.87 -1.62
C PRO A 698 18.93 -18.95 -2.47
N ASN A 699 18.09 -18.57 -3.43
CA ASN A 699 17.23 -19.49 -4.18
C ASN A 699 17.44 -19.38 -5.70
N TYR A 700 16.33 -19.42 -6.46
CA TYR A 700 16.33 -19.43 -7.92
C TYR A 700 16.69 -18.11 -8.56
N GLU A 701 16.82 -17.02 -7.78
CA GLU A 701 17.05 -15.68 -8.31
C GLU A 701 18.42 -15.57 -8.99
N VAL A 702 19.44 -16.29 -8.49
CA VAL A 702 20.76 -16.35 -9.14
C VAL A 702 20.63 -16.93 -10.54
N LEU A 703 19.91 -18.05 -10.70
CA LEU A 703 19.68 -18.68 -11.99
C LEU A 703 18.85 -17.79 -12.92
N PHE A 704 17.82 -17.14 -12.39
CA PHE A 704 17.06 -16.11 -13.12
C PHE A 704 18.00 -15.04 -13.70
N SER A 705 18.89 -14.48 -12.87
CA SER A 705 19.78 -13.40 -13.29
C SER A 705 20.73 -13.81 -14.43
N VAL A 706 21.19 -15.06 -14.46
CA VAL A 706 22.02 -15.59 -15.57
C VAL A 706 21.26 -15.55 -16.89
N PHE A 707 20.05 -16.12 -16.94
CA PHE A 707 19.24 -16.12 -18.17
C PHE A 707 18.77 -14.72 -18.55
N TYR A 708 18.53 -13.86 -17.56
CA TYR A 708 18.17 -12.47 -17.77
C TYR A 708 19.32 -11.68 -18.43
N ILE A 709 20.55 -11.81 -17.92
CA ILE A 709 21.75 -11.20 -18.52
C ILE A 709 21.98 -11.72 -19.94
N LEU A 710 21.82 -13.03 -20.18
CA LEU A 710 21.96 -13.64 -21.51
C LEU A 710 20.93 -13.09 -22.51
N LEU A 711 19.68 -12.91 -22.08
CA LEU A 711 18.64 -12.30 -22.92
C LEU A 711 18.98 -10.84 -23.25
N LEU A 712 19.36 -10.04 -22.25
CA LEU A 712 19.74 -8.63 -22.44
C LEU A 712 20.98 -8.49 -23.35
N TYR A 713 21.98 -9.34 -23.20
CA TYR A 713 23.15 -9.34 -24.09
C TYR A 713 22.77 -9.74 -25.52
N THR A 714 21.89 -10.73 -25.68
CA THR A 714 21.36 -11.12 -26.99
C THR A 714 20.57 -9.98 -27.63
N TRP A 715 19.80 -9.23 -26.83
CA TRP A 715 19.11 -8.03 -27.28
C TRP A 715 20.07 -6.98 -27.84
N LEU A 716 21.14 -6.63 -27.10
CA LEU A 716 22.18 -5.71 -27.57
C LEU A 716 22.78 -6.15 -28.91
N LEU A 717 23.13 -7.43 -29.05
CA LEU A 717 23.72 -7.97 -30.27
C LEU A 717 22.77 -7.84 -31.47
N ILE A 718 21.51 -8.20 -31.30
CA ILE A 718 20.51 -8.09 -32.38
C ILE A 718 20.32 -6.62 -32.77
N GLU A 719 20.13 -5.72 -31.81
CA GLU A 719 19.96 -4.28 -32.11
C GLU A 719 21.18 -3.70 -32.82
N SER A 720 22.40 -4.07 -32.40
CA SER A 720 23.62 -3.58 -33.04
C SER A 720 23.69 -3.90 -34.55
N LYS A 721 23.10 -5.03 -34.98
CA LYS A 721 22.98 -5.41 -36.39
C LYS A 721 21.88 -4.66 -37.13
N THR A 722 20.80 -4.27 -36.45
CA THR A 722 19.73 -3.46 -37.08
C THR A 722 20.25 -2.11 -37.57
N PHE A 723 21.31 -1.58 -36.95
CA PHE A 723 22.00 -0.35 -37.40
C PHE A 723 22.93 -0.54 -38.61
N LYS A 724 22.86 -1.70 -39.32
CA LYS A 724 23.59 -2.04 -40.57
C LYS A 724 25.12 -2.05 -40.47
N TYR A 725 25.68 -2.48 -39.34
CA TYR A 725 27.13 -2.72 -39.22
C TYR A 725 27.47 -4.19 -39.50
N GLU A 726 28.31 -4.44 -40.51
CA GLU A 726 28.64 -5.80 -41.04
C GLU A 726 29.35 -6.74 -40.03
N SER A 727 29.84 -6.24 -38.87
CA SER A 727 30.44 -7.09 -37.82
C SER A 727 30.12 -6.63 -36.39
N SER A 728 28.92 -6.96 -35.91
CA SER A 728 28.38 -6.57 -34.59
C SER A 728 29.28 -6.88 -33.40
N HIS A 729 29.81 -8.11 -33.31
CA HIS A 729 30.65 -8.52 -32.19
C HIS A 729 31.89 -7.66 -32.09
N LYS A 730 32.59 -7.43 -33.20
CA LYS A 730 33.80 -6.61 -33.22
C LYS A 730 33.47 -5.18 -32.79
N LEU A 731 32.44 -4.57 -33.37
CA LEU A 731 32.11 -3.16 -33.16
C LEU A 731 31.92 -2.78 -31.67
N ILE A 732 31.20 -3.60 -30.90
CA ILE A 732 30.90 -3.30 -29.48
C ILE A 732 32.18 -3.32 -28.61
N TYR A 733 33.20 -4.11 -28.99
CA TYR A 733 34.50 -4.11 -28.33
C TYR A 733 35.37 -2.90 -28.70
N PHE A 734 35.23 -2.36 -29.93
CA PHE A 734 35.99 -1.19 -30.40
C PHE A 734 35.31 0.16 -30.11
N MET A 735 34.02 0.18 -29.82
CA MET A 735 33.25 1.40 -29.55
C MET A 735 33.42 1.86 -28.11
N ARG A 736 33.65 3.16 -27.91
CA ARG A 736 33.72 3.80 -26.59
C ARG A 736 32.42 4.53 -26.27
N PHE A 737 32.08 4.61 -24.98
CA PHE A 737 31.07 5.54 -24.50
C PHE A 737 31.58 6.98 -24.62
N GLU A 738 31.21 7.65 -25.71
CA GLU A 738 31.55 9.05 -26.00
C GLU A 738 30.29 9.81 -26.41
N HIS A 739 30.26 11.13 -26.20
CA HIS A 739 29.06 11.92 -26.43
C HIS A 739 28.83 12.12 -27.93
N TYR A 740 27.83 11.41 -28.49
CA TYR A 740 27.47 11.55 -29.89
C TYR A 740 26.28 12.51 -30.07
N LYS A 741 26.41 13.49 -30.97
CA LYS A 741 25.26 14.29 -31.44
C LYS A 741 24.49 13.48 -32.47
N SER A 742 23.25 13.12 -32.14
CA SER A 742 22.35 12.38 -33.04
C SER A 742 21.58 13.34 -33.94
N GLU A 743 21.65 13.13 -35.26
CA GLU A 743 20.82 13.84 -36.25
C GLU A 743 19.63 12.98 -36.74
N SER A 744 19.46 11.75 -36.22
CA SER A 744 18.46 10.82 -36.74
C SER A 744 17.06 11.10 -36.20
N PHE A 745 16.07 11.13 -37.10
CA PHE A 745 14.66 11.18 -36.77
C PHE A 745 14.19 9.88 -36.07
N VAL A 746 13.20 10.02 -35.19
CA VAL A 746 12.58 8.89 -34.47
C VAL A 746 11.87 7.97 -35.45
N ASN A 747 12.06 6.66 -35.30
CA ASN A 747 11.46 5.62 -36.13
C ASN A 747 10.67 4.60 -35.30
N THR A 748 10.04 3.63 -35.96
CA THR A 748 9.23 2.59 -35.31
C THR A 748 10.05 1.62 -34.45
N ASP A 749 11.34 1.42 -34.74
CA ASP A 749 12.23 0.61 -33.92
C ASP A 749 12.57 1.28 -32.59
N ASP A 750 12.54 2.61 -32.50
CA ASP A 750 12.76 3.33 -31.23
C ASP A 750 11.61 3.09 -30.24
N PHE A 751 10.36 3.06 -30.72
CA PHE A 751 9.20 2.64 -29.92
C PHE A 751 9.35 1.20 -29.43
N ARG A 752 9.79 0.30 -30.30
CA ARG A 752 10.00 -1.11 -29.97
C ARG A 752 11.10 -1.28 -28.91
N ARG A 753 12.20 -0.55 -29.02
CA ARG A 753 13.31 -0.58 -28.04
C ARG A 753 12.88 -0.04 -26.68
N ALA A 754 12.16 1.08 -26.66
CA ALA A 754 11.61 1.66 -25.44
C ALA A 754 10.60 0.72 -24.76
N PHE A 755 9.73 0.09 -25.54
CA PHE A 755 8.78 -0.89 -25.02
C PHE A 755 9.48 -2.12 -24.42
N LEU A 756 10.45 -2.71 -25.12
CA LEU A 756 11.25 -3.82 -24.61
C LEU A 756 12.02 -3.44 -23.34
N PHE A 757 12.54 -2.21 -23.27
CA PHE A 757 13.17 -1.69 -22.06
C PHE A 757 12.20 -1.72 -20.86
N VAL A 758 11.00 -1.16 -21.00
CA VAL A 758 9.98 -1.15 -19.93
C VAL A 758 9.62 -2.58 -19.52
N VAL A 759 9.34 -3.46 -20.49
CA VAL A 759 9.05 -4.89 -20.23
C VAL A 759 10.16 -5.56 -19.45
N PHE A 760 11.42 -5.38 -19.86
CA PHE A 760 12.54 -6.02 -19.18
C PHE A 760 12.75 -5.48 -17.78
N ILE A 761 12.55 -4.19 -17.52
CA ILE A 761 12.60 -3.67 -16.14
C ILE A 761 11.55 -4.37 -15.27
N PHE A 762 10.29 -4.46 -15.72
CA PHE A 762 9.24 -5.12 -14.94
C PHE A 762 9.48 -6.62 -14.77
N VAL A 763 9.97 -7.32 -15.79
CA VAL A 763 10.38 -8.73 -15.68
C VAL A 763 11.53 -8.89 -14.68
N GLY A 764 12.47 -7.94 -14.64
CA GLY A 764 13.55 -7.91 -13.67
C GLY A 764 13.05 -7.77 -12.22
N PHE A 765 11.97 -7.01 -12.01
CA PHE A 765 11.34 -6.82 -10.70
C PHE A 765 10.48 -8.02 -10.28
N PHE A 766 9.50 -8.39 -11.10
CA PHE A 766 8.48 -9.38 -10.80
C PHE A 766 8.89 -10.83 -11.11
N GLY A 767 10.00 -11.04 -11.82
CA GLY A 767 10.50 -12.38 -12.13
C GLY A 767 10.92 -13.16 -10.89
N THR A 768 11.42 -12.47 -9.86
CA THR A 768 11.91 -13.10 -8.63
C THR A 768 11.24 -12.59 -7.36
N GLY A 769 10.74 -11.35 -7.33
CA GLY A 769 10.05 -10.78 -6.16
C GLY A 769 8.63 -10.31 -6.42
N ASN A 770 7.97 -9.80 -5.39
CA ASN A 770 6.74 -9.01 -5.48
C ASN A 770 6.74 -7.90 -4.42
N ILE A 771 5.74 -7.03 -4.44
CA ILE A 771 5.60 -5.92 -3.49
C ILE A 771 5.48 -6.43 -2.05
N ALA A 772 4.72 -7.52 -1.83
CA ALA A 772 4.59 -8.14 -0.52
C ALA A 772 5.93 -8.65 0.06
N SER A 773 6.84 -9.12 -0.79
CA SER A 773 8.17 -9.59 -0.40
C SER A 773 9.15 -8.47 -0.02
N MET A 774 8.89 -7.23 -0.45
CA MET A 774 9.61 -6.07 0.07
C MET A 774 9.21 -5.76 1.52
N ASN A 775 7.94 -6.01 1.87
CA ASN A 775 7.39 -5.73 3.20
C ASN A 775 7.66 -6.85 4.22
N SER A 776 8.04 -8.06 3.79
CA SER A 776 8.24 -9.19 4.69
C SER A 776 9.57 -9.17 5.46
N PHE A 777 10.52 -8.29 5.10
CA PHE A 777 11.85 -8.17 5.71
C PHE A 777 12.54 -9.51 5.96
N ASP A 778 12.45 -10.44 5.01
CA ASP A 778 12.96 -11.82 5.19
C ASP A 778 14.44 -11.81 5.62
N PRO A 779 14.76 -12.27 6.85
CA PRO A 779 16.13 -12.29 7.34
C PRO A 779 17.07 -13.15 6.48
N MET A 780 16.56 -14.12 5.70
CA MET A 780 17.38 -14.94 4.82
C MET A 780 18.10 -14.13 3.74
N TRP A 781 17.47 -13.08 3.20
CA TRP A 781 18.06 -12.26 2.13
C TRP A 781 19.24 -11.41 2.59
N VAL A 782 19.34 -11.16 3.89
CA VAL A 782 20.35 -10.29 4.49
C VAL A 782 21.29 -11.06 5.42
N ARG A 783 21.10 -12.37 5.56
CA ARG A 783 21.83 -13.23 6.50
C ARG A 783 23.35 -13.18 6.29
N ALA A 784 23.78 -12.94 5.05
CA ALA A 784 25.18 -12.75 4.69
C ALA A 784 25.82 -11.51 5.34
N PHE A 785 25.02 -10.50 5.70
CA PHE A 785 25.46 -9.20 6.22
C PHE A 785 25.07 -8.97 7.69
N LEU A 786 23.86 -9.40 8.08
CA LEU A 786 23.24 -9.04 9.34
C LEU A 786 22.92 -10.29 10.18
N THR A 787 22.82 -10.06 11.49
CA THR A 787 22.67 -11.09 12.53
C THR A 787 21.50 -10.75 13.43
N VAL A 788 21.42 -9.46 13.78
CA VAL A 788 20.33 -8.83 14.50
C VAL A 788 19.42 -8.12 13.50
N PHE A 789 18.12 -8.21 13.74
CA PHE A 789 17.10 -7.47 13.01
C PHE A 789 17.42 -5.97 13.02
N SER A 790 17.64 -5.39 11.85
CA SER A 790 17.97 -3.98 11.68
C SER A 790 17.19 -3.41 10.50
N PRO A 791 15.96 -2.90 10.72
CA PRO A 791 15.00 -2.56 9.67
C PRO A 791 15.59 -1.72 8.53
N PHE A 792 16.32 -0.66 8.87
CA PHE A 792 16.87 0.27 7.87
C PHE A 792 18.00 -0.35 7.04
N LYS A 793 18.90 -1.11 7.65
CA LYS A 793 19.99 -1.79 6.94
C LYS A 793 19.43 -2.92 6.06
N MET A 794 18.44 -3.64 6.58
CA MET A 794 17.74 -4.70 5.86
C MET A 794 17.01 -4.15 4.65
N MET A 795 16.20 -3.10 4.83
CA MET A 795 15.51 -2.40 3.74
C MET A 795 16.49 -1.97 2.65
N GLY A 796 17.62 -1.35 3.03
CA GLY A 796 18.63 -0.90 2.07
C GLY A 796 19.21 -2.03 1.21
N LEU A 797 19.55 -3.18 1.82
CA LEU A 797 20.08 -4.35 1.10
C LEU A 797 19.02 -5.00 0.20
N ILE A 798 17.78 -5.10 0.67
CA ILE A 798 16.65 -5.65 -0.08
C ILE A 798 16.30 -4.75 -1.27
N LEU A 799 16.25 -3.43 -1.09
CA LEU A 799 16.06 -2.46 -2.18
C LEU A 799 17.19 -2.58 -3.22
N LEU A 800 18.43 -2.72 -2.77
CA LEU A 800 19.56 -2.89 -3.69
C LEU A 800 19.45 -4.21 -4.48
N LYS A 801 19.00 -5.31 -3.88
CA LYS A 801 18.71 -6.58 -4.58
C LYS A 801 17.77 -6.35 -5.77
N PHE A 802 16.70 -5.56 -5.57
CA PHE A 802 15.73 -5.24 -6.63
C PHE A 802 16.27 -4.28 -7.70
N ILE A 803 17.18 -3.38 -7.31
CA ILE A 803 17.79 -2.41 -8.23
C ILE A 803 18.82 -3.08 -9.17
N VAL A 804 19.48 -4.18 -8.78
CA VAL A 804 20.53 -4.81 -9.61
C VAL A 804 20.05 -5.21 -11.02
N PRO A 805 18.93 -5.93 -11.20
CA PRO A 805 18.38 -6.19 -12.54
C PRO A 805 18.10 -4.91 -13.34
N PHE A 806 17.69 -3.82 -12.68
CA PHE A 806 17.44 -2.54 -13.34
C PHE A 806 18.73 -1.90 -13.84
N ILE A 807 19.81 -1.96 -13.04
CA ILE A 807 21.14 -1.49 -13.45
C ILE A 807 21.61 -2.24 -14.70
N PHE A 808 21.40 -3.56 -14.78
CA PHE A 808 21.77 -4.35 -15.96
C PHE A 808 21.00 -3.92 -17.20
N THR A 809 19.68 -3.77 -17.08
CA THR A 809 18.81 -3.34 -18.19
C THR A 809 19.10 -1.91 -18.63
N CYS A 810 19.28 -0.97 -17.70
CA CYS A 810 19.69 0.40 -18.00
C CYS A 810 21.06 0.47 -18.68
N SER A 811 22.03 -0.34 -18.25
CA SER A 811 23.38 -0.39 -18.84
C SER A 811 23.35 -0.91 -20.28
N ILE A 812 22.60 -1.99 -20.53
CA ILE A 812 22.42 -2.56 -21.86
C ILE A 812 21.65 -1.60 -22.78
N PHE A 813 20.59 -0.98 -22.26
CA PHE A 813 19.79 -0.03 -23.03
C PHE A 813 20.60 1.22 -23.41
N ARG A 814 21.42 1.72 -22.49
CA ARG A 814 22.41 2.75 -22.80
C ARG A 814 23.34 2.30 -23.93
N ALA A 815 23.91 1.10 -23.84
CA ALA A 815 24.79 0.58 -24.88
C ALA A 815 24.10 0.52 -26.25
N ILE A 816 22.83 0.11 -26.31
CA ILE A 816 22.02 0.13 -27.54
C ILE A 816 21.89 1.55 -28.10
N ASN A 817 21.58 2.53 -27.24
CA ASN A 817 21.40 3.92 -27.66
C ASN A 817 22.70 4.54 -28.18
N GLU A 818 23.83 4.20 -27.56
CA GLU A 818 25.17 4.65 -27.96
C GLU A 818 25.61 4.02 -29.27
N VAL A 819 25.42 2.70 -29.44
CA VAL A 819 25.70 1.99 -30.70
C VAL A 819 24.84 2.52 -31.84
N GLY A 820 23.57 2.81 -31.54
CA GLY A 820 22.61 3.35 -32.48
C GLY A 820 22.74 4.85 -32.75
N LYS A 821 23.61 5.56 -32.00
CA LYS A 821 23.74 7.03 -32.01
C LYS A 821 22.38 7.73 -31.91
N GLN A 822 21.53 7.23 -31.01
CA GLN A 822 20.15 7.68 -30.87
C GLN A 822 20.03 8.93 -29.97
N ASN A 823 18.98 9.73 -30.19
CA ASN A 823 18.66 10.83 -29.29
C ASN A 823 18.04 10.30 -27.99
N VAL A 824 18.84 10.27 -26.93
CA VAL A 824 18.48 9.79 -25.59
C VAL A 824 17.18 10.42 -25.06
N MET A 825 16.95 11.71 -25.36
CA MET A 825 15.76 12.39 -24.86
C MET A 825 14.48 11.93 -25.55
N ASN A 826 14.53 11.68 -26.86
CA ASN A 826 13.36 11.18 -27.57
C ASN A 826 12.99 9.77 -27.07
N ILE A 827 14.00 8.92 -26.88
CA ILE A 827 13.80 7.58 -26.32
C ILE A 827 13.23 7.65 -24.90
N PHE A 828 13.77 8.54 -24.07
CA PHE A 828 13.28 8.75 -22.72
C PHE A 828 11.82 9.21 -22.70
N CYS A 829 11.43 10.14 -23.57
CA CYS A 829 10.02 10.54 -23.73
C CYS A 829 9.11 9.37 -24.15
N ILE A 830 9.58 8.44 -25.00
CA ILE A 830 8.80 7.25 -25.35
C ILE A 830 8.62 6.31 -24.15
N ILE A 831 9.67 6.12 -23.35
CA ILE A 831 9.58 5.34 -22.10
C ILE A 831 8.58 5.96 -21.13
N LEU A 832 8.62 7.30 -20.99
CA LEU A 832 7.65 8.03 -20.20
C LEU A 832 6.23 7.80 -20.70
N ILE A 833 5.97 7.89 -22.02
CA ILE A 833 4.63 7.64 -22.57
C ILE A 833 4.09 6.27 -22.14
N PHE A 834 4.88 5.19 -22.26
CA PHE A 834 4.43 3.86 -21.83
C PHE A 834 4.18 3.78 -20.32
N SER A 835 5.04 4.43 -19.53
CA SER A 835 4.93 4.43 -18.06
C SER A 835 3.72 5.25 -17.60
N ASP A 836 3.53 6.44 -18.16
CA ASP A 836 2.43 7.37 -17.87
C ASP A 836 1.08 6.74 -18.24
N LEU A 837 1.00 5.96 -19.33
CA LEU A 837 -0.22 5.19 -19.64
C LEU A 837 -0.58 4.20 -18.54
N MET A 838 0.41 3.53 -17.93
CA MET A 838 0.17 2.64 -16.78
C MET A 838 -0.19 3.42 -15.52
N VAL A 839 0.47 4.55 -15.23
CA VAL A 839 0.14 5.44 -14.10
C VAL A 839 -1.32 5.89 -14.19
N LEU A 840 -1.78 6.29 -15.38
CA LEU A 840 -3.16 6.68 -15.59
C LEU A 840 -4.13 5.54 -15.30
N GLN A 841 -3.83 4.30 -15.72
CA GLN A 841 -4.67 3.14 -15.38
C GLN A 841 -4.70 2.90 -13.87
N PHE A 842 -3.53 2.88 -13.21
CA PHE A 842 -3.47 2.67 -11.78
C PHE A 842 -4.21 3.74 -10.99
N LEU A 843 -4.23 5.00 -11.46
CA LEU A 843 -5.03 6.06 -10.84
C LEU A 843 -6.51 5.67 -10.72
N TYR A 844 -7.09 5.03 -11.75
CA TYR A 844 -8.49 4.56 -11.73
C TYR A 844 -8.69 3.22 -11.02
N LEU A 845 -7.62 2.44 -10.80
CA LEU A 845 -7.66 1.15 -10.11
C LEU A 845 -7.49 1.26 -8.59
N ILE A 846 -7.27 2.47 -8.05
CA ILE A 846 -7.26 2.71 -6.61
C ILE A 846 -8.66 2.45 -6.04
N THR A 847 -8.71 1.66 -4.98
CA THR A 847 -9.93 1.48 -4.19
C THR A 847 -9.79 2.18 -2.84
N ASN A 848 -10.87 2.84 -2.39
CA ASN A 848 -11.02 3.39 -1.05
C ASN A 848 -12.12 2.66 -0.24
N VAL A 849 -12.60 1.54 -0.77
CA VAL A 849 -13.60 0.65 -0.15
C VAL A 849 -13.08 -0.77 -0.18
N GLY A 850 -13.53 -1.60 0.76
CA GLY A 850 -13.05 -2.97 0.92
C GLY A 850 -12.01 -3.04 2.03
N SER A 851 -11.07 -3.97 1.92
CA SER A 851 -10.06 -4.09 2.95
C SER A 851 -9.04 -2.99 2.93
N TRP A 852 -8.59 -2.48 4.08
CA TRP A 852 -7.41 -1.60 4.09
C TRP A 852 -6.16 -2.29 3.50
N LEU A 853 -6.10 -3.63 3.43
CA LEU A 853 -5.10 -4.35 2.62
C LEU A 853 -5.32 -4.10 1.12
N ASP A 854 -6.55 -4.21 0.60
CA ASP A 854 -6.88 -3.91 -0.80
C ASP A 854 -6.63 -2.43 -1.12
N ILE A 855 -7.06 -1.54 -0.22
CA ILE A 855 -6.86 -0.09 -0.31
C ILE A 855 -5.36 0.22 -0.31
N GLY A 856 -4.62 -0.27 0.69
CA GLY A 856 -3.18 -0.07 0.82
C GLY A 856 -2.39 -0.69 -0.32
N THR A 857 -2.81 -1.86 -0.83
CA THR A 857 -2.20 -2.54 -1.98
C THR A 857 -2.46 -1.76 -3.27
N SER A 858 -3.71 -1.35 -3.51
CA SER A 858 -4.06 -0.54 -4.70
C SER A 858 -3.34 0.81 -4.71
N LEU A 859 -3.23 1.46 -3.55
CA LEU A 859 -2.42 2.68 -3.38
C LEU A 859 -0.93 2.39 -3.59
N SER A 860 -0.40 1.30 -3.04
CA SER A 860 1.00 0.92 -3.22
C SER A 860 1.33 0.66 -4.68
N HIS A 861 0.43 0.00 -5.43
CA HIS A 861 0.59 -0.22 -6.87
C HIS A 861 0.70 1.11 -7.62
N PHE A 862 -0.19 2.06 -7.32
CA PHE A 862 -0.14 3.40 -7.91
C PHE A 862 1.17 4.13 -7.54
N ILE A 863 1.53 4.21 -6.25
CA ILE A 863 2.72 4.92 -5.77
C ILE A 863 3.98 4.32 -6.40
N ILE A 864 4.06 3.00 -6.49
CA ILE A 864 5.21 2.32 -7.10
C ILE A 864 5.28 2.69 -8.57
N MET A 865 4.19 2.62 -9.33
CA MET A 865 4.20 2.97 -10.75
C MET A 865 4.54 4.46 -10.99
N ASP A 866 3.98 5.37 -10.20
CA ASP A 866 4.25 6.81 -10.30
C ASP A 866 5.72 7.13 -9.92
N SER A 867 6.22 6.55 -8.82
CA SER A 867 7.61 6.72 -8.37
C SER A 867 8.62 6.03 -9.29
N PHE A 868 8.20 4.99 -10.00
CA PHE A 868 9.04 4.23 -10.91
C PHE A 868 9.55 5.11 -12.06
N VAL A 869 8.74 6.05 -12.54
CA VAL A 869 9.16 7.04 -13.54
C VAL A 869 10.34 7.88 -13.04
N THR A 870 10.26 8.37 -11.80
CA THR A 870 11.32 9.14 -11.14
C THR A 870 12.58 8.28 -10.92
N MET A 871 12.38 7.04 -10.48
CA MET A 871 13.47 6.09 -10.25
C MET A 871 14.20 5.74 -11.54
N LEU A 872 13.49 5.53 -12.65
CA LEU A 872 14.11 5.25 -13.95
C LEU A 872 15.04 6.38 -14.41
N LEU A 873 14.67 7.64 -14.17
CA LEU A 873 15.55 8.80 -14.43
C LEU A 873 16.85 8.72 -13.63
N LEU A 874 16.75 8.45 -12.33
CA LEU A 874 17.90 8.33 -11.44
C LEU A 874 18.79 7.15 -11.82
N LEU A 875 18.19 5.99 -12.13
CA LEU A 875 18.91 4.78 -12.53
C LEU A 875 19.59 4.94 -13.88
N TYR A 876 18.93 5.59 -14.85
CA TYR A 876 19.55 5.89 -16.14
C TYR A 876 20.71 6.89 -15.98
N GLY A 877 20.56 7.90 -15.12
CA GLY A 877 21.64 8.82 -14.75
C GLY A 877 22.80 8.11 -14.04
N PHE A 878 22.51 7.17 -13.15
CA PHE A 878 23.52 6.35 -12.48
C PHE A 878 24.25 5.43 -13.48
N ALA A 879 23.52 4.78 -14.39
CA ALA A 879 24.11 4.03 -15.49
C ALA A 879 24.96 4.94 -16.39
N TYR A 880 24.58 6.22 -16.56
CA TYR A 880 25.41 7.19 -17.26
C TYR A 880 26.74 7.44 -16.57
N TRP A 881 26.68 7.75 -15.29
CA TRP A 881 27.86 7.95 -14.46
C TRP A 881 28.79 6.73 -14.50
N LEU A 882 28.24 5.55 -14.28
CA LEU A 882 28.97 4.28 -14.18
C LEU A 882 29.64 3.87 -15.49
N MET A 883 29.02 4.18 -16.64
CA MET A 883 29.52 3.72 -17.95
C MET A 883 30.46 4.73 -18.64
N SER A 884 30.40 6.02 -18.31
CA SER A 884 31.12 7.08 -19.06
C SER A 884 32.25 7.79 -18.32
N ILE A 885 32.37 7.65 -17.00
CA ILE A 885 33.48 8.23 -16.24
C ILE A 885 34.67 7.25 -16.22
N LYS A 886 35.89 7.79 -16.38
CA LYS A 886 37.15 7.08 -16.14
C LYS A 886 37.92 7.92 -15.13
N TYR A 887 38.25 7.32 -13.99
CA TYR A 887 39.09 7.93 -12.95
C TYR A 887 40.56 7.70 -13.23
#